data_AF-A0A3R7ERU9-F1
#
_entry.id   AF-A0A3R7ERU9-F1
#
_cell.length_a   1.000
_cell.length_b   1.000
_cell.length_c   1.000
_cell.angle_alpha   90.00
_cell.angle_beta   90.00
_cell.angle_gamma   90.00
#
_symmetry.space_group_name_H-M   'P 1'
#
loop_
_entity.id
_entity.type
_entity.pdbx_description
1 polymer ?
#
loop_
_entity_poly.entity_id
_entity_poly.type
_entity_poly.pdbx_seq_one_letter_code
_entity_poly.pdbx_strand_id
1 'polypeptide(L)'
;VELLCLMLRKLYAFAKGDIREDNPDSLMNHELLLPGHLYLMILKERLQDMLASIQGQIEGAKAKPAVVDATYLKKVWDRTQNIGHALTYFLNTGNLRTSSGLDLMQLAGYTVVAEKLNYYRYFSHFRSVHRGQFFTTMKTTTVRKLLPDSWGFMCPVHTPDGSPCGLLNHLAVECQLVTSPPYTPETAADEELKLARFLANLGYIRLSTDGLCMLEAALRFTKATPESHLRKERGVVPTLEVCLILPVVGGPFPGLFLSADAARFTRPVKQRNTSWIEHIGPMEQVFMNIGVLPADIRDSTTHMEIKPTNMLSLVASLTPFSEHNQSPRNMYQCQMAKQTMGTPAHSIPYRTDNKMYRIQTPQAPIVHNERLQEFQLDEYPLGTNAVVAVISYTGFDMEDAMILNKSSYERGFGHASVYKQIQVDIAPKENSTTKSYFGNVQPDGDGTTLFTPKLDADGFPHVGQHVEYGDPIACHINETTGKETFLKHKETEPAVIDQINLLGNGTGVNTAQATKASIKLRFVRNPIIGDKFSSRHGQKGVLSILWPQADMPFAESGMSPDIIINPHAFPSRMTIGMLVESMAAKAGALRGEYMDATPFQFDEEHRAIDQFGKYLKKAGYNYMGSEPLYSGLTGTVMHADIYMGVVYYQRLRHMVSDKSQVRATGPMNSLTRQPLKGRKKKGGIRFGEMERDSLLAHGCAFLLHDRLMNCSDKHIATVCTKCGSLLSTWTARASVSEAGQSDQSILSKERQQWMCATCRTGDGCEAVAMPYVFRYLANELAAMNIKMTLSLKAW
;
A
#
# COMPACT_ATOMS: atom_id res chain seq x y z
N VAL A 1 -13.68 -16.44 -42.38
CA VAL A 1 -12.86 -17.44 -43.11
C VAL A 1 -11.47 -16.91 -43.42
N GLU A 2 -11.35 -15.74 -44.07
CA GLU A 2 -10.04 -15.14 -44.43
C GLU A 2 -9.09 -14.96 -43.25
N LEU A 3 -9.58 -14.52 -42.08
CA LEU A 3 -8.79 -14.44 -40.85
C LEU A 3 -8.18 -15.79 -40.44
N LEU A 4 -8.96 -16.86 -40.46
CA LEU A 4 -8.47 -18.19 -40.10
C LEU A 4 -7.41 -18.67 -41.11
N CYS A 5 -7.57 -18.37 -42.40
CA CYS A 5 -6.57 -18.65 -43.42
C CYS A 5 -5.25 -17.89 -43.16
N LEU A 6 -5.33 -16.62 -42.73
CA LEU A 6 -4.15 -15.85 -42.35
C LEU A 6 -3.48 -16.40 -41.08
N MET A 7 -4.26 -16.77 -40.06
CA MET A 7 -3.74 -17.40 -38.84
C MET A 7 -3.04 -18.71 -39.15
N LEU A 8 -3.62 -19.54 -40.04
CA LEU A 8 -2.99 -20.76 -40.54
C LEU A 8 -1.68 -20.46 -41.28
N ARG A 9 -1.64 -19.42 -42.13
CA ARG A 9 -0.42 -18.98 -42.80
C ARG A 9 0.65 -18.54 -41.80
N LYS A 10 0.31 -17.76 -40.78
CA LYS A 10 1.22 -17.34 -39.71
C LYS A 10 1.75 -18.56 -38.94
N LEU A 11 0.87 -19.52 -38.62
CA LEU A 11 1.25 -20.77 -37.97
C LEU A 11 2.22 -21.60 -38.81
N TYR A 12 1.98 -21.75 -40.11
CA TYR A 12 2.89 -22.46 -41.01
C TYR A 12 4.23 -21.74 -41.17
N ALA A 13 4.23 -20.41 -41.24
CA ALA A 13 5.46 -19.62 -41.28
C ALA A 13 6.29 -19.81 -39.99
N PHE A 14 5.64 -19.86 -38.83
CA PHE A 14 6.30 -20.15 -37.56
C PHE A 14 6.85 -21.57 -37.51
N ALA A 15 6.06 -22.58 -37.89
CA ALA A 15 6.48 -23.97 -37.91
C ALA A 15 7.65 -24.23 -38.86
N LYS A 16 7.75 -23.46 -39.96
CA LYS A 16 8.87 -23.51 -40.91
C LYS A 16 10.12 -22.77 -40.40
N GLY A 17 9.99 -21.90 -39.39
CA GLY A 17 11.06 -21.06 -38.87
C GLY A 17 11.28 -19.76 -39.66
N ASP A 18 10.35 -19.38 -40.53
CA ASP A 18 10.43 -18.12 -41.28
C ASP A 18 10.18 -16.89 -40.36
N ILE A 19 9.41 -17.07 -39.27
CA ILE A 19 9.12 -16.05 -38.26
C ILE A 19 9.46 -16.53 -36.84
N ARG A 20 9.70 -15.58 -35.92
CA ARG A 20 9.98 -15.85 -34.51
C ARG A 20 8.69 -15.90 -33.66
N GLU A 21 8.78 -16.55 -32.49
CA GLU A 21 7.73 -16.50 -31.46
C GLU A 21 7.52 -15.06 -30.95
N ASP A 22 6.26 -14.65 -30.87
CA ASP A 22 5.86 -13.37 -30.28
C ASP A 22 5.93 -13.47 -28.76
N ASN A 23 6.66 -12.54 -28.11
CA ASN A 23 6.80 -12.54 -26.66
C ASN A 23 5.52 -12.00 -25.97
N PRO A 24 4.81 -12.81 -25.17
CA PRO A 24 3.60 -12.38 -24.48
C PRO A 24 3.88 -11.48 -23.26
N ASP A 25 5.14 -11.29 -22.87
CA ASP A 25 5.56 -10.38 -21.81
C ASP A 25 5.98 -9.00 -22.34
N SER A 26 6.09 -8.84 -23.65
CA SER A 26 6.40 -7.56 -24.30
C SER A 26 5.18 -6.65 -24.28
N LEU A 27 5.38 -5.38 -23.94
CA LEU A 27 4.34 -4.36 -23.94
C LEU A 27 3.75 -4.15 -25.34
N MET A 28 4.51 -4.43 -26.41
CA MET A 28 4.01 -4.37 -27.79
C MET A 28 2.76 -5.24 -28.03
N ASN A 29 2.60 -6.32 -27.25
CA ASN A 29 1.51 -7.28 -27.33
C ASN A 29 0.49 -7.12 -26.19
N HIS A 30 0.60 -6.04 -25.39
CA HIS A 30 -0.30 -5.81 -24.25
C HIS A 30 -1.29 -4.70 -24.55
N GLU A 31 -2.48 -4.87 -23.96
CA GLU A 31 -3.45 -3.80 -23.76
C GLU A 31 -3.72 -3.64 -22.26
N LEU A 32 -4.35 -2.55 -21.87
CA LEU A 32 -4.68 -2.23 -20.50
C LEU A 32 -6.18 -2.25 -20.26
N LEU A 33 -6.67 -3.31 -19.60
CA LEU A 33 -8.06 -3.39 -19.16
C LEU A 33 -8.39 -2.23 -18.20
N LEU A 34 -9.23 -1.30 -18.67
CA LEU A 34 -9.62 -0.14 -17.87
C LEU A 34 -10.67 -0.53 -16.83
N PRO A 35 -10.66 0.11 -15.63
CA PRO A 35 -11.63 -0.20 -14.57
C PRO A 35 -13.09 -0.03 -15.02
N GLY A 36 -13.37 0.97 -15.86
CA GLY A 36 -14.71 1.20 -16.40
C GLY A 36 -15.17 0.06 -17.33
N HIS A 37 -14.29 -0.46 -18.18
CA HIS A 37 -14.60 -1.60 -19.05
C HIS A 37 -14.86 -2.85 -18.24
N LEU A 38 -14.02 -3.15 -17.25
CA LEU A 38 -14.23 -4.27 -16.33
C LEU A 38 -15.57 -4.14 -15.57
N TYR A 39 -15.88 -2.94 -15.08
CA TYR A 39 -17.13 -2.70 -14.38
C TYR A 39 -18.36 -2.92 -15.28
N LEU A 40 -18.29 -2.49 -16.54
CA LEU A 40 -19.35 -2.72 -17.53
C LEU A 40 -19.46 -4.20 -17.92
N MET A 41 -18.35 -4.93 -18.02
CA MET A 41 -18.36 -6.38 -18.25
C MET A 41 -19.09 -7.12 -17.13
N ILE A 42 -18.79 -6.77 -15.87
CA ILE A 42 -19.46 -7.34 -14.70
C ILE A 42 -20.95 -6.98 -14.70
N LEU A 43 -21.29 -5.71 -14.97
CA LEU A 43 -22.68 -5.27 -15.05
C LEU A 43 -23.46 -6.03 -16.12
N LYS A 44 -22.87 -6.21 -17.31
CA LYS A 44 -23.47 -6.97 -18.41
C LYS A 44 -23.77 -8.40 -17.99
N GLU A 45 -22.81 -9.09 -17.39
CA GLU A 45 -23.01 -10.48 -16.94
C GLU A 45 -24.09 -10.55 -15.85
N ARG A 46 -24.13 -9.60 -14.90
CA ARG A 46 -25.19 -9.55 -13.89
C ARG A 46 -26.58 -9.29 -14.45
N LEU A 47 -26.68 -8.48 -15.50
CA LEU A 47 -27.94 -8.30 -16.22
C LEU A 47 -28.35 -9.57 -16.94
N GLN A 48 -27.40 -10.29 -17.56
CA GLN A 48 -27.66 -11.58 -18.20
C GLN A 48 -28.08 -12.66 -17.19
N ASP A 49 -27.40 -12.76 -16.04
CA ASP A 49 -27.79 -13.64 -14.94
C ASP A 49 -29.20 -13.32 -14.44
N MET A 50 -29.54 -12.03 -14.33
CA MET A 50 -30.89 -11.60 -13.93
C MET A 50 -31.93 -12.04 -14.96
N LEU A 51 -31.68 -11.84 -16.26
CA LEU A 51 -32.59 -12.27 -17.32
C LEU A 51 -32.75 -13.78 -17.35
N ALA A 52 -31.66 -14.54 -17.22
CA ALA A 52 -31.68 -15.99 -17.13
C ALA A 52 -32.44 -16.48 -15.88
N SER A 53 -32.30 -15.78 -14.75
CA SER A 53 -33.06 -16.07 -13.53
C SER A 53 -34.55 -15.83 -13.72
N ILE A 54 -34.94 -14.72 -14.36
CA ILE A 54 -36.34 -14.42 -14.70
C ILE A 54 -36.90 -15.51 -15.63
N GLN A 55 -36.15 -15.87 -16.68
CA GLN A 55 -36.54 -16.92 -17.61
C GLN A 55 -36.74 -18.26 -16.88
N GLY A 56 -35.79 -18.67 -16.04
CA GLY A 56 -35.88 -19.90 -15.25
C GLY A 56 -37.06 -19.90 -14.26
N GLN A 57 -37.42 -18.75 -13.68
CA GLN A 57 -38.62 -18.63 -12.84
C GLN A 57 -39.92 -18.79 -13.62
N ILE A 58 -39.96 -18.28 -14.86
CA ILE A 58 -41.13 -18.41 -15.74
C ILE A 58 -41.25 -19.86 -16.23
N GLU A 59 -40.15 -20.49 -16.64
CA GLU A 59 -40.12 -21.87 -17.12
C GLU A 59 -40.39 -22.89 -16.00
N GLY A 60 -39.88 -22.63 -14.79
CA GLY A 60 -40.06 -23.47 -13.61
C GLY A 60 -41.40 -23.32 -12.88
N ALA A 61 -42.28 -22.43 -13.34
CA ALA A 61 -43.61 -22.25 -12.75
C ALA A 61 -44.49 -23.49 -13.03
N LYS A 62 -44.86 -24.22 -11.96
CA LYS A 62 -45.69 -25.45 -12.04
C LYS A 62 -47.05 -25.26 -12.73
N ALA A 63 -47.59 -24.04 -12.72
CA ALA A 63 -48.77 -23.66 -13.48
C ALA A 63 -48.39 -22.47 -14.37
N LYS A 64 -48.32 -22.67 -15.68
CA LYS A 64 -48.12 -21.59 -16.63
C LYS A 64 -49.39 -20.73 -16.63
N PRO A 65 -49.34 -19.45 -16.23
CA PRO A 65 -50.51 -18.59 -16.32
C PRO A 65 -50.93 -18.45 -17.78
N ALA A 66 -52.24 -18.54 -18.06
CA ALA A 66 -52.78 -18.43 -19.42
C ALA A 66 -52.55 -17.02 -20.05
N VAL A 67 -52.34 -16.01 -19.21
CA VAL A 67 -52.04 -14.62 -19.59
C VAL A 67 -50.95 -14.08 -18.67
N VAL A 68 -49.90 -13.49 -19.25
CA VAL A 68 -48.85 -12.79 -18.52
C VAL A 68 -49.37 -11.41 -18.12
N ASP A 69 -49.95 -11.30 -16.93
CA ASP A 69 -50.44 -10.03 -16.39
C ASP A 69 -49.31 -9.20 -15.74
N ALA A 70 -49.48 -7.88 -15.69
CA ALA A 70 -48.52 -6.94 -15.10
C ALA A 70 -48.25 -7.24 -13.62
N THR A 71 -49.24 -7.77 -12.91
CA THR A 71 -49.12 -8.21 -11.51
C THR A 71 -48.19 -9.42 -11.35
N TYR A 72 -48.25 -10.36 -12.29
CA TYR A 72 -47.38 -11.53 -12.32
C TYR A 72 -45.94 -11.12 -12.62
N LEU A 73 -45.73 -10.25 -13.61
CA LEU A 73 -44.40 -9.71 -13.94
C LEU A 73 -43.79 -8.96 -12.76
N LYS A 74 -44.57 -8.14 -12.04
CA LYS A 74 -44.11 -7.45 -10.83
C LYS A 74 -43.69 -8.44 -9.74
N LYS A 75 -44.46 -9.52 -9.53
CA LYS A 75 -44.12 -10.56 -8.54
C LYS A 75 -42.85 -11.33 -8.88
N VAL A 76 -42.61 -11.58 -10.17
CA VAL A 76 -41.36 -12.20 -10.66
C VAL A 76 -40.20 -11.21 -10.48
N TRP A 77 -40.40 -9.94 -10.84
CA TRP A 77 -39.41 -8.87 -10.69
C TRP A 77 -38.98 -8.66 -9.23
N ASP A 78 -39.93 -8.62 -8.29
CA ASP A 78 -39.64 -8.42 -6.86
C ASP A 78 -38.84 -9.59 -6.24
N ARG A 79 -38.80 -10.76 -6.91
CA ARG A 79 -37.98 -11.92 -6.50
C ARG A 79 -36.57 -11.92 -7.07
N THR A 80 -36.25 -10.99 -7.98
CA THR A 80 -34.93 -10.92 -8.61
C THR A 80 -33.89 -10.34 -7.66
N GLN A 81 -32.62 -10.72 -7.88
CA GLN A 81 -31.51 -10.22 -7.07
C GLN A 81 -31.21 -8.75 -7.41
N ASN A 82 -30.90 -7.96 -6.39
CA ASN A 82 -30.48 -6.58 -6.58
C ASN A 82 -29.03 -6.50 -7.07
N ILE A 83 -28.86 -6.09 -8.33
CA ILE A 83 -27.56 -5.93 -9.00
C ILE A 83 -26.66 -4.93 -8.27
N GLY A 84 -27.23 -3.87 -7.67
CA GLY A 84 -26.48 -2.86 -6.93
C GLY A 84 -25.72 -3.44 -5.73
N HIS A 85 -26.33 -4.39 -5.01
CA HIS A 85 -25.64 -5.09 -3.92
C HIS A 85 -24.49 -5.97 -4.43
N ALA A 86 -24.64 -6.62 -5.57
CA ALA A 86 -23.59 -7.43 -6.17
C ALA A 86 -22.38 -6.58 -6.62
N LEU A 87 -22.63 -5.41 -7.21
CA LEU A 87 -21.56 -4.47 -7.59
C LEU A 87 -20.89 -3.83 -6.36
N THR A 88 -21.67 -3.49 -5.35
CA THR A 88 -21.14 -3.00 -4.06
C THR A 88 -20.24 -4.05 -3.40
N TYR A 89 -20.64 -5.32 -3.44
CA TYR A 89 -19.82 -6.43 -2.95
C TYR A 89 -18.50 -6.54 -3.73
N PHE A 90 -18.53 -6.43 -5.06
CA PHE A 90 -17.32 -6.42 -5.89
C PHE A 90 -16.39 -5.27 -5.52
N LEU A 91 -16.91 -4.05 -5.38
CA LEU A 91 -16.13 -2.88 -4.99
C LEU A 91 -15.49 -3.05 -3.60
N ASN A 92 -16.26 -3.55 -2.63
CA ASN A 92 -15.80 -3.71 -1.25
C ASN A 92 -14.79 -4.84 -1.06
N THR A 93 -14.89 -5.93 -1.82
CA THR A 93 -14.06 -7.14 -1.60
C THR A 93 -13.00 -7.36 -2.66
N GLY A 94 -13.17 -6.80 -3.86
CA GLY A 94 -12.30 -7.03 -5.01
C GLY A 94 -12.39 -8.44 -5.58
N ASN A 95 -13.38 -9.23 -5.16
CA ASN A 95 -13.59 -10.59 -5.59
C ASN A 95 -14.61 -10.65 -6.72
N LEU A 96 -14.18 -11.19 -7.86
CA LEU A 96 -14.99 -11.43 -9.02
C LEU A 96 -15.80 -12.72 -8.81
N ARG A 97 -17.13 -12.59 -8.85
CA ARG A 97 -18.06 -13.73 -8.84
C ARG A 97 -18.74 -13.77 -10.20
N THR A 98 -18.24 -14.56 -11.13
CA THR A 98 -18.78 -14.63 -12.49
C THR A 98 -18.92 -16.09 -12.89
N SER A 99 -19.91 -16.40 -13.73
CA SER A 99 -20.12 -17.76 -14.23
C SER A 99 -19.19 -18.05 -15.41
N SER A 100 -18.87 -17.01 -16.19
CA SER A 100 -18.00 -17.07 -17.37
C SER A 100 -16.51 -16.95 -17.07
N GLY A 101 -16.13 -16.37 -15.91
CA GLY A 101 -14.74 -16.02 -15.60
C GLY A 101 -14.20 -14.79 -16.34
N LEU A 102 -15.00 -14.13 -17.20
CA LEU A 102 -14.66 -12.92 -17.96
C LEU A 102 -13.32 -12.96 -18.76
N ASP A 103 -12.84 -14.14 -19.12
CA ASP A 103 -11.53 -14.34 -19.79
C ASP A 103 -10.32 -13.85 -18.96
N LEU A 104 -10.49 -13.70 -17.64
CA LEU A 104 -9.45 -13.24 -16.74
C LEU A 104 -8.87 -14.41 -15.93
N MET A 105 -7.55 -14.44 -15.81
CA MET A 105 -6.83 -15.52 -15.11
C MET A 105 -6.91 -15.45 -13.57
N GLN A 106 -7.52 -14.41 -13.00
CA GLN A 106 -7.62 -14.21 -11.56
C GLN A 106 -9.06 -13.87 -11.13
N LEU A 107 -9.42 -14.29 -9.91
CA LEU A 107 -10.76 -14.07 -9.35
C LEU A 107 -10.78 -13.04 -8.21
N ALA A 108 -9.62 -12.55 -7.77
CA ALA A 108 -9.50 -11.66 -6.63
C ALA A 108 -8.46 -10.56 -6.90
N GLY A 109 -8.49 -9.52 -6.06
CA GLY A 109 -7.49 -8.44 -6.08
C GLY A 109 -7.74 -7.35 -7.12
N TYR A 110 -8.98 -7.20 -7.61
CA TYR A 110 -9.32 -6.17 -8.60
C TYR A 110 -9.51 -4.77 -8.01
N THR A 111 -9.89 -4.68 -6.73
CA THR A 111 -10.13 -3.41 -6.06
C THR A 111 -9.14 -3.22 -4.92
N VAL A 112 -8.67 -1.99 -4.78
CA VAL A 112 -7.71 -1.59 -3.74
C VAL A 112 -8.22 -0.33 -3.06
N VAL A 113 -7.92 -0.19 -1.78
CA VAL A 113 -8.22 1.04 -1.06
C VAL A 113 -7.31 2.15 -1.57
N ALA A 114 -7.88 3.25 -2.04
CA ALA A 114 -7.11 4.45 -2.40
C ALA A 114 -6.62 5.14 -1.12
N GLU A 115 -5.41 4.77 -0.68
CA GLU A 115 -4.86 5.22 0.60
C GLU A 115 -4.47 6.70 0.55
N LYS A 116 -5.12 7.54 1.37
CA LYS A 116 -4.72 8.94 1.61
C LYS A 116 -3.72 9.08 2.75
N LEU A 117 -2.61 8.35 2.64
CA LEU A 117 -1.48 8.52 3.56
C LEU A 117 -0.84 9.89 3.36
N ASN A 118 -0.54 10.21 2.09
CA ASN A 118 -0.15 11.51 1.58
C ASN A 118 -0.66 11.64 0.14
N TYR A 119 -0.52 12.81 -0.47
CA TYR A 119 -0.99 13.04 -1.83
C TYR A 119 -0.27 12.16 -2.87
N TYR A 120 1.02 11.87 -2.66
CA TYR A 120 1.84 11.06 -3.57
C TYR A 120 1.39 9.60 -3.65
N ARG A 121 1.05 9.00 -2.51
CA ARG A 121 0.43 7.68 -2.43
C ARG A 121 -0.91 7.67 -3.14
N TYR A 122 -1.73 8.69 -2.89
CA TYR A 122 -3.07 8.78 -3.45
C TYR A 122 -3.05 8.80 -4.99
N PHE A 123 -2.31 9.71 -5.63
CA PHE A 123 -2.29 9.76 -7.09
C PHE A 123 -1.59 8.53 -7.72
N SER A 124 -0.61 7.93 -7.02
CA SER A 124 0.10 6.75 -7.53
C SER A 124 -0.82 5.55 -7.78
N HIS A 125 -1.92 5.42 -7.02
CA HIS A 125 -2.92 4.37 -7.24
C HIS A 125 -3.61 4.47 -8.61
N PHE A 126 -3.80 5.68 -9.14
CA PHE A 126 -4.46 5.88 -10.44
C PHE A 126 -3.51 5.70 -11.62
N ARG A 127 -2.20 5.68 -11.38
CA ARG A 127 -1.17 5.42 -12.40
C ARG A 127 -0.58 4.02 -12.29
N SER A 128 -0.97 3.23 -11.28
CA SER A 128 -0.42 1.90 -11.07
C SER A 128 -1.08 0.88 -12.00
N VAL A 129 -0.26 0.03 -12.61
CA VAL A 129 -0.66 -1.08 -13.49
C VAL A 129 -0.07 -2.35 -12.89
N HIS A 130 -0.91 -3.39 -12.78
CA HIS A 130 -0.51 -4.67 -12.23
C HIS A 130 -0.67 -5.77 -13.28
N ARG A 131 0.33 -6.63 -13.44
CA ARG A 131 0.29 -7.72 -14.45
C ARG A 131 -0.74 -8.81 -14.12
N GLY A 132 -1.06 -8.99 -12.84
CA GLY A 132 -2.02 -9.98 -12.34
C GLY A 132 -1.46 -10.77 -11.16
N GLN A 133 -2.31 -11.11 -10.18
CA GLN A 133 -1.95 -11.89 -9.00
C GLN A 133 -1.45 -13.28 -9.38
N PHE A 134 -1.94 -13.84 -10.49
CA PHE A 134 -1.46 -15.10 -11.04
C PHE A 134 0.07 -15.13 -11.25
N PHE A 135 0.66 -14.02 -11.72
CA PHE A 135 2.11 -13.94 -11.95
C PHE A 135 2.93 -13.77 -10.67
N THR A 136 2.29 -13.48 -9.52
CA THR A 136 3.00 -13.34 -8.24
C THR A 136 3.48 -14.69 -7.69
N THR A 137 2.77 -15.78 -8.01
CA THR A 137 3.11 -17.14 -7.58
C THR A 137 4.11 -17.82 -8.53
N MET A 138 4.26 -17.31 -9.74
CA MET A 138 5.25 -17.79 -10.70
C MET A 138 6.67 -17.49 -10.21
N LYS A 139 7.55 -18.50 -10.33
CA LYS A 139 8.97 -18.40 -9.99
C LYS A 139 9.83 -17.82 -11.13
N THR A 140 9.27 -17.70 -12.32
CA THR A 140 9.97 -17.13 -13.49
C THR A 140 10.13 -15.61 -13.32
N THR A 141 11.28 -15.09 -13.74
CA THR A 141 11.60 -13.65 -13.64
C THR A 141 11.36 -12.89 -14.93
N THR A 142 11.02 -13.57 -16.04
CA THR A 142 10.82 -12.95 -17.37
C THR A 142 9.76 -11.85 -17.31
N VAL A 143 8.61 -12.16 -16.70
CA VAL A 143 7.48 -11.25 -16.46
C VAL A 143 7.82 -10.04 -15.57
N ARG A 144 8.95 -10.06 -14.86
CA ARG A 144 9.40 -8.99 -13.95
C ARG A 144 10.49 -8.13 -14.56
N LYS A 145 11.08 -8.54 -15.68
CA LYS A 145 12.18 -7.80 -16.31
C LYS A 145 11.61 -6.56 -16.97
N LEU A 146 12.31 -5.44 -16.79
CA LEU A 146 12.08 -4.25 -17.59
C LEU A 146 12.53 -4.54 -19.03
N LEU A 147 11.66 -4.27 -19.99
CA LEU A 147 11.93 -4.45 -21.41
C LEU A 147 12.03 -3.07 -22.12
N PRO A 148 12.83 -2.94 -23.19
CA PRO A 148 13.04 -1.65 -23.87
C PRO A 148 11.78 -1.04 -24.52
N ASP A 149 10.85 -1.89 -24.96
CA ASP A 149 9.55 -1.49 -25.51
C ASP A 149 8.65 -0.75 -24.51
N SER A 150 8.96 -0.85 -23.22
CA SER A 150 8.27 -0.12 -22.14
C SER A 150 8.63 1.36 -22.07
N TRP A 151 9.68 1.80 -22.78
CA TRP A 151 10.16 3.17 -22.77
C TRP A 151 9.06 4.18 -23.09
N GLY A 152 8.86 5.19 -22.22
CA GLY A 152 7.85 6.23 -22.42
C GLY A 152 6.42 5.83 -22.08
N PHE A 153 6.14 4.54 -21.83
CA PHE A 153 4.83 4.04 -21.42
C PHE A 153 4.80 3.66 -19.94
N MET A 154 5.77 2.86 -19.51
CA MET A 154 5.94 2.43 -18.12
C MET A 154 7.22 3.02 -17.55
N CYS A 155 7.16 3.51 -16.31
CA CYS A 155 8.32 4.08 -15.67
C CYS A 155 9.33 2.99 -15.28
N PRO A 156 10.61 3.13 -15.65
CA PRO A 156 11.65 2.13 -15.33
C PRO A 156 12.06 2.12 -13.85
N VAL A 157 11.74 3.19 -13.11
CA VAL A 157 12.16 3.40 -11.71
C VAL A 157 11.03 3.07 -10.73
N HIS A 158 9.78 3.40 -11.08
CA HIS A 158 8.66 3.38 -10.15
C HIS A 158 8.01 2.00 -10.05
N THR A 159 8.72 1.07 -9.41
CA THR A 159 8.23 -0.26 -9.03
C THR A 159 8.53 -0.47 -7.54
N PRO A 160 7.65 -1.11 -6.75
CA PRO A 160 7.97 -1.42 -5.35
C PRO A 160 9.04 -2.50 -5.27
N ASP A 161 9.78 -2.53 -4.17
CA ASP A 161 10.68 -3.64 -3.86
C ASP A 161 9.91 -4.86 -3.29
N GLY A 162 10.63 -5.98 -3.16
CA GLY A 162 10.09 -7.23 -2.61
C GLY A 162 9.26 -8.05 -3.60
N SER A 163 8.26 -8.77 -3.09
CA SER A 163 7.44 -9.69 -3.91
C SER A 163 6.73 -9.05 -5.13
N PRO A 164 6.22 -7.80 -5.08
CA PRO A 164 5.58 -7.18 -6.25
C PRO A 164 6.57 -6.52 -7.25
N CYS A 165 7.88 -6.60 -7.02
CA CYS A 165 8.88 -5.99 -7.89
C CYS A 165 8.76 -6.47 -9.34
N GLY A 166 8.63 -5.51 -10.28
CA GLY A 166 8.44 -5.75 -11.70
C GLY A 166 7.01 -6.13 -12.13
N LEU A 167 6.13 -6.48 -11.19
CA LEU A 167 4.72 -6.82 -11.47
C LEU A 167 3.76 -5.65 -11.26
N LEU A 168 4.06 -4.81 -10.26
CA LEU A 168 3.34 -3.56 -10.00
C LEU A 168 4.18 -2.38 -10.51
N ASN A 169 3.85 -1.89 -11.69
CA ASN A 169 4.57 -0.77 -12.30
C ASN A 169 3.65 0.44 -12.40
N HIS A 170 4.19 1.59 -12.79
CA HIS A 170 3.40 2.81 -12.92
C HIS A 170 3.61 3.41 -14.31
N LEU A 171 2.54 3.98 -14.86
CA LEU A 171 2.59 4.68 -16.14
C LEU A 171 3.57 5.87 -16.07
N ALA A 172 4.29 6.10 -17.15
CA ALA A 172 5.08 7.31 -17.36
C ALA A 172 4.16 8.54 -17.42
N VAL A 173 4.64 9.76 -17.15
CA VAL A 173 3.78 10.96 -16.97
C VAL A 173 2.90 11.21 -18.19
N GLU A 174 3.49 11.25 -19.39
CA GLU A 174 2.80 11.59 -20.65
C GLU A 174 2.09 10.40 -21.30
N CYS A 175 2.17 9.20 -20.70
CA CYS A 175 1.44 8.05 -21.21
C CYS A 175 -0.06 8.25 -20.99
N GLN A 176 -0.82 8.17 -22.08
CA GLN A 176 -2.26 8.27 -22.13
C GLN A 176 -2.86 6.93 -22.52
N LEU A 177 -4.15 6.77 -22.21
CA LEU A 177 -4.90 5.55 -22.48
C LEU A 177 -6.12 5.92 -23.33
N VAL A 178 -6.34 5.17 -24.40
CA VAL A 178 -7.51 5.38 -25.27
C VAL A 178 -8.75 4.83 -24.55
N THR A 179 -9.68 5.70 -24.16
CA THR A 179 -10.86 5.30 -23.35
C THR A 179 -12.05 4.83 -24.16
N SER A 180 -12.24 5.39 -25.36
CA SER A 180 -13.35 5.10 -26.25
C SER A 180 -12.84 4.83 -27.66
N PRO A 181 -13.44 3.87 -28.38
CA PRO A 181 -13.18 3.74 -29.81
C PRO A 181 -13.63 5.04 -30.49
N PRO A 182 -12.89 5.52 -31.50
CA PRO A 182 -13.17 6.80 -32.15
C PRO A 182 -14.42 6.79 -33.05
N TYR A 183 -15.02 5.64 -33.29
CA TYR A 183 -16.13 5.45 -34.21
C TYR A 183 -17.24 4.65 -33.54
N THR A 184 -18.41 5.27 -33.38
CA THR A 184 -19.69 4.57 -33.24
C THR A 184 -20.23 4.32 -34.65
N PRO A 185 -20.45 3.08 -35.08
CA PRO A 185 -20.98 2.82 -36.42
C PRO A 185 -22.41 3.37 -36.49
N GLU A 186 -22.62 4.41 -37.30
CA GLU A 186 -23.95 4.98 -37.56
C GLU A 186 -24.47 4.55 -38.96
N THR A 187 -23.58 4.15 -39.89
CA THR A 187 -23.93 3.76 -41.26
C THR A 187 -23.27 2.45 -41.72
N ALA A 188 -23.84 1.78 -42.73
CA ALA A 188 -23.30 0.55 -43.31
C ALA A 188 -21.91 0.72 -43.96
N ALA A 189 -21.58 1.92 -44.45
CA ALA A 189 -20.24 2.25 -44.95
C ALA A 189 -19.18 2.25 -43.82
N ASP A 190 -19.59 2.55 -42.58
CA ASP A 190 -18.71 2.48 -41.41
C ASP A 190 -18.41 1.02 -41.03
N GLU A 191 -19.32 0.08 -41.31
CA GLU A 191 -19.06 -1.35 -41.13
C GLU A 191 -18.09 -1.91 -42.18
N GLU A 192 -18.17 -1.47 -43.44
CA GLU A 192 -17.19 -1.81 -44.47
C GLU A 192 -15.81 -1.20 -44.18
N LEU A 193 -15.75 0.04 -43.69
CA LEU A 193 -14.51 0.67 -43.25
C LEU A 193 -13.93 -0.01 -42.00
N LYS A 194 -14.79 -0.49 -41.09
CA LYS A 194 -14.41 -1.30 -39.93
C LYS A 194 -13.86 -2.66 -40.36
N LEU A 195 -14.46 -3.31 -41.37
CA LEU A 195 -13.95 -4.54 -41.96
C LEU A 195 -12.62 -4.30 -42.68
N ALA A 196 -12.48 -3.22 -43.45
CA ALA A 196 -11.24 -2.85 -44.13
C ALA A 196 -10.10 -2.51 -43.13
N ARG A 197 -10.42 -1.79 -42.05
CA ARG A 197 -9.49 -1.54 -40.93
C ARG A 197 -9.16 -2.79 -40.15
N PHE A 198 -10.11 -3.70 -39.97
CA PHE A 198 -9.89 -4.99 -39.34
C PHE A 198 -8.97 -5.87 -40.19
N LEU A 199 -9.19 -5.92 -41.51
CA LEU A 199 -8.30 -6.59 -42.47
C LEU A 199 -6.92 -5.93 -42.51
N ALA A 200 -6.85 -4.59 -42.38
CA ALA A 200 -5.59 -3.88 -42.19
C ALA A 200 -4.93 -4.23 -40.85
N ASN A 201 -5.65 -4.34 -39.73
CA ASN A 201 -5.09 -4.77 -38.43
C ASN A 201 -4.49 -6.17 -38.45
N LEU A 202 -4.84 -6.95 -39.45
CA LEU A 202 -4.33 -8.28 -39.65
C LEU A 202 -3.15 -8.31 -40.65
N GLY A 203 -2.68 -7.14 -41.11
CA GLY A 203 -1.62 -7.03 -42.10
C GLY A 203 -2.06 -7.44 -43.51
N TYR A 204 -3.36 -7.57 -43.78
CA TYR A 204 -3.91 -8.05 -45.05
C TYR A 204 -4.08 -6.92 -46.07
N ILE A 205 -3.01 -6.16 -46.34
CA ILE A 205 -3.00 -5.13 -47.38
C ILE A 205 -2.15 -5.63 -48.56
N ARG A 206 -2.79 -5.88 -49.71
CA ARG A 206 -2.13 -6.29 -50.95
C ARG A 206 -1.49 -5.09 -51.66
N LEU A 207 -0.44 -4.52 -51.06
CA LEU A 207 0.40 -3.50 -51.70
C LEU A 207 1.83 -4.01 -51.83
N SER A 208 2.57 -3.47 -52.80
CA SER A 208 4.03 -3.64 -52.85
C SER A 208 4.67 -3.03 -51.60
N THR A 209 5.89 -3.45 -51.26
CA THR A 209 6.65 -2.89 -50.12
C THR A 209 6.72 -1.37 -50.18
N ASP A 210 6.96 -0.81 -51.36
CA ASP A 210 7.05 0.64 -51.58
C ASP A 210 5.68 1.32 -51.38
N GLY A 211 4.59 0.67 -51.83
CA GLY A 211 3.23 1.15 -51.61
C GLY A 211 2.83 1.15 -50.13
N LEU A 212 3.29 0.17 -49.35
CA LEU A 212 3.06 0.12 -47.90
C LEU A 212 3.81 1.24 -47.17
N CYS A 213 5.08 1.49 -47.52
CA CYS A 213 5.87 2.59 -46.95
C CYS A 213 5.24 3.96 -47.24
N MET A 214 4.75 4.18 -48.46
CA MET A 214 4.07 5.42 -48.85
C MET A 214 2.75 5.61 -48.10
N LEU A 215 1.98 4.54 -47.94
CA LEU A 215 0.73 4.56 -47.17
C LEU A 215 0.99 4.86 -45.69
N GLU A 216 2.00 4.22 -45.08
CA GLU A 216 2.40 4.47 -43.69
C GLU A 216 2.77 5.95 -43.49
N ALA A 217 3.64 6.49 -44.35
CA ALA A 217 4.06 7.90 -44.28
C ALA A 217 2.87 8.87 -44.42
N ALA A 218 1.95 8.59 -45.34
CA ALA A 218 0.75 9.42 -45.54
C ALA A 218 -0.20 9.37 -44.32
N LEU A 219 -0.37 8.20 -43.70
CA LEU A 219 -1.20 8.03 -42.50
C LEU A 219 -0.59 8.75 -41.30
N ARG A 220 0.73 8.61 -41.07
CA ARG A 220 1.45 9.32 -39.98
C ARG A 220 1.41 10.83 -40.14
N PHE A 221 1.60 11.32 -41.37
CA PHE A 221 1.49 12.75 -41.66
C PHE A 221 0.09 13.27 -41.31
N THR A 222 -0.95 12.58 -41.80
CA THR A 222 -2.35 12.95 -41.56
C THR A 222 -2.71 12.90 -40.06
N LYS A 223 -2.21 11.89 -39.34
CA LYS A 223 -2.40 11.71 -37.90
C LYS A 223 -1.81 12.86 -37.07
N ALA A 224 -0.60 13.30 -37.42
CA ALA A 224 0.11 14.36 -36.71
C ALA A 224 -0.38 15.78 -37.06
N THR A 225 -1.12 15.96 -38.16
CA THR A 225 -1.64 17.27 -38.58
C THR A 225 -2.46 17.93 -37.47
N PRO A 226 -2.18 19.18 -37.07
CA PRO A 226 -2.95 19.89 -36.04
C PRO A 226 -4.39 20.19 -36.50
N GLU A 227 -4.62 20.31 -37.81
CA GLU A 227 -5.92 20.56 -38.41
C GLU A 227 -6.87 19.37 -38.23
N SER A 228 -7.98 19.59 -37.52
CA SER A 228 -9.01 18.57 -37.31
C SER A 228 -9.81 18.24 -38.58
N HIS A 229 -9.92 19.17 -39.53
CA HIS A 229 -10.71 18.98 -40.76
C HIS A 229 -10.07 17.92 -41.68
N LEU A 230 -8.78 18.04 -41.97
CA LEU A 230 -8.03 17.08 -42.80
C LEU A 230 -8.06 15.66 -42.22
N ARG A 231 -7.99 15.56 -40.88
CA ARG A 231 -8.11 14.28 -40.16
C ARG A 231 -9.48 13.66 -40.30
N LYS A 232 -10.55 14.46 -40.15
CA LYS A 232 -11.94 14.01 -40.29
C LYS A 232 -12.27 13.60 -41.73
N GLU A 233 -11.85 14.37 -42.73
CA GLU A 233 -12.03 14.04 -44.16
C GLU A 233 -11.39 12.69 -44.52
N ARG A 234 -10.20 12.41 -43.97
CA ARG A 234 -9.48 11.16 -44.21
C ARG A 234 -9.85 10.05 -43.24
N GLY A 235 -10.76 10.31 -42.30
CA GLY A 235 -11.19 9.36 -41.26
C GLY A 235 -10.07 8.91 -40.31
N VAL A 236 -8.98 9.66 -40.18
CA VAL A 236 -7.82 9.30 -39.33
C VAL A 236 -7.94 9.94 -37.96
N VAL A 237 -7.73 9.15 -36.91
CA VAL A 237 -7.74 9.63 -35.53
C VAL A 237 -6.33 9.88 -35.02
N PRO A 238 -6.12 10.86 -34.13
CA PRO A 238 -4.77 11.19 -33.63
C PRO A 238 -4.13 10.04 -32.84
N THR A 239 -4.94 9.15 -32.25
CA THR A 239 -4.50 7.99 -31.45
C THR A 239 -4.39 6.70 -32.29
N LEU A 240 -4.47 6.79 -33.62
CA LEU A 240 -4.31 5.66 -34.52
C LEU A 240 -2.87 5.16 -34.44
N GLU A 241 -2.67 3.92 -34.02
CA GLU A 241 -1.36 3.29 -34.06
C GLU A 241 -1.12 2.74 -35.46
N VAL A 242 0.01 3.11 -36.05
CA VAL A 242 0.36 2.74 -37.42
C VAL A 242 1.67 1.98 -37.36
N CYS A 243 1.62 0.64 -37.39
CA CYS A 243 2.82 -0.18 -37.29
C CYS A 243 3.10 -0.91 -38.60
N LEU A 244 4.17 -0.54 -39.31
CA LEU A 244 4.66 -1.27 -40.47
C LEU A 244 5.78 -2.23 -40.07
N ILE A 245 5.55 -3.53 -40.28
CA ILE A 245 6.57 -4.57 -40.10
C ILE A 245 7.01 -5.06 -41.48
N LEU A 246 8.26 -4.79 -41.83
CA LEU A 246 8.86 -5.24 -43.08
C LEU A 246 9.25 -6.73 -43.02
N PRO A 247 9.19 -7.47 -44.14
CA PRO A 247 9.53 -8.88 -44.18
C PRO A 247 11.04 -9.08 -43.97
N VAL A 248 11.40 -9.73 -42.86
CA VAL A 248 12.78 -10.11 -42.50
C VAL A 248 12.80 -11.58 -42.08
N VAL A 249 13.79 -12.34 -42.54
CA VAL A 249 13.96 -13.76 -42.20
C VAL A 249 14.25 -13.88 -40.70
N GLY A 250 13.44 -14.66 -39.97
CA GLY A 250 13.57 -14.83 -38.52
C GLY A 250 13.06 -13.62 -37.71
N GLY A 251 12.36 -12.68 -38.36
CA GLY A 251 11.70 -11.55 -37.72
C GLY A 251 10.26 -11.84 -37.26
N PRO A 252 9.55 -10.81 -36.74
CA PRO A 252 8.12 -10.90 -36.48
C PRO A 252 7.32 -10.99 -37.78
N PHE A 253 6.05 -11.40 -37.67
CA PHE A 253 5.19 -11.58 -38.84
C PHE A 253 4.96 -10.23 -39.57
N PRO A 254 5.27 -10.12 -40.87
CA PRO A 254 5.23 -8.85 -41.59
C PRO A 254 3.80 -8.41 -41.95
N GLY A 255 3.59 -7.10 -42.01
CA GLY A 255 2.30 -6.48 -42.33
C GLY A 255 2.22 -5.03 -41.86
N LEU A 256 1.22 -4.30 -42.34
CA LEU A 256 0.83 -2.99 -41.81
C LEU A 256 -0.34 -3.17 -40.85
N PHE A 257 -0.18 -2.86 -39.56
CA PHE A 257 -1.18 -3.02 -38.50
C PHE A 257 -1.73 -1.63 -38.08
N LEU A 258 -3.05 -1.43 -38.03
CA LEU A 258 -3.70 -0.11 -37.85
C LEU A 258 -4.66 -0.03 -36.64
N SER A 259 -4.16 -0.09 -35.42
CA SER A 259 -5.03 -0.19 -34.24
C SER A 259 -5.65 1.16 -33.84
N ALA A 260 -6.97 1.18 -33.64
CA ALA A 260 -7.74 2.35 -33.18
C ALA A 260 -8.58 2.07 -31.92
N ASP A 261 -8.47 0.86 -31.36
CA ASP A 261 -9.33 0.39 -30.28
C ASP A 261 -9.08 1.10 -28.94
N ALA A 262 -10.04 0.96 -28.02
CA ALA A 262 -9.89 1.41 -26.64
C ALA A 262 -8.90 0.51 -25.87
N ALA A 263 -8.55 0.89 -24.63
CA ALA A 263 -7.61 0.17 -23.76
C ALA A 263 -6.14 0.13 -24.23
N ARG A 264 -5.77 0.89 -25.26
CA ARG A 264 -4.38 0.97 -25.75
C ARG A 264 -3.57 2.08 -25.09
N PHE A 265 -2.26 1.85 -25.01
CA PHE A 265 -1.28 2.84 -24.59
C PHE A 265 -0.96 3.79 -25.74
N THR A 266 -0.91 5.08 -25.45
CA THR A 266 -0.40 6.11 -26.36
C THR A 266 0.53 7.06 -25.64
N ARG A 267 1.51 7.64 -26.34
CA ARG A 267 2.35 8.70 -25.79
C ARG A 267 2.74 9.72 -26.87
N PRO A 268 2.91 10.99 -26.54
CA PRO A 268 3.27 12.02 -27.51
C PRO A 268 4.78 12.04 -27.80
N VAL A 269 5.14 12.12 -29.09
CA VAL A 269 6.50 12.36 -29.61
C VAL A 269 6.45 13.43 -30.69
N LYS A 270 7.58 14.08 -30.98
CA LYS A 270 7.65 15.15 -31.99
C LYS A 270 8.22 14.62 -33.30
N GLN A 271 7.52 14.85 -34.41
CA GLN A 271 8.03 14.54 -35.75
C GLN A 271 9.14 15.52 -36.15
N ARG A 272 10.22 15.02 -36.77
CA ARG A 272 11.33 15.88 -37.20
C ARG A 272 10.96 16.78 -38.38
N ASN A 273 10.26 16.25 -39.38
CA ASN A 273 9.99 16.97 -40.63
C ASN A 273 8.98 18.12 -40.46
N THR A 274 7.93 17.88 -39.68
CA THR A 274 6.81 18.82 -39.49
C THR A 274 6.88 19.57 -38.16
N SER A 275 7.69 19.10 -37.21
CA SER A 275 7.68 19.54 -35.80
C SER A 275 6.33 19.34 -35.08
N TRP A 276 5.39 18.58 -35.66
CA TRP A 276 4.10 18.29 -35.06
C TRP A 276 4.20 17.16 -34.03
N ILE A 277 3.25 17.14 -33.08
CA ILE A 277 3.15 16.09 -32.06
C ILE A 277 2.35 14.92 -32.63
N GLU A 278 2.97 13.74 -32.65
CA GLU A 278 2.34 12.48 -33.00
C GLU A 278 2.18 11.62 -31.74
N HIS A 279 1.01 10.99 -31.57
CA HIS A 279 0.79 10.03 -30.48
C HIS A 279 1.14 8.63 -30.94
N ILE A 280 2.14 7.99 -30.35
CA ILE A 280 2.56 6.64 -30.74
C ILE A 280 2.15 5.57 -29.74
N GLY A 281 1.87 4.37 -30.24
CA GLY A 281 1.64 3.15 -29.46
C GLY A 281 2.92 2.31 -29.26
N PRO A 282 2.86 1.28 -28.40
CA PRO A 282 4.00 0.46 -28.06
C PRO A 282 4.44 -0.47 -29.19
N MET A 283 3.53 -0.90 -30.07
CA MET A 283 3.87 -1.79 -31.18
C MET A 283 4.65 -1.06 -32.26
N GLU A 284 4.20 0.14 -32.64
CA GLU A 284 4.92 0.94 -33.63
C GLU A 284 6.28 1.42 -33.13
N GLN A 285 6.42 1.73 -31.83
CA GLN A 285 7.68 2.20 -31.24
C GLN A 285 8.87 1.26 -31.49
N VAL A 286 8.64 -0.06 -31.51
CA VAL A 286 9.72 -1.06 -31.71
C VAL A 286 10.43 -0.88 -33.06
N PHE A 287 9.74 -0.35 -34.06
CA PHE A 287 10.26 -0.17 -35.42
C PHE A 287 10.59 1.30 -35.74
N MET A 288 10.51 2.21 -34.76
CA MET A 288 10.74 3.64 -34.95
C MET A 288 12.09 4.08 -34.36
N ASN A 289 12.77 4.98 -35.05
CA ASN A 289 13.98 5.64 -34.56
C ASN A 289 13.63 6.99 -33.94
N ILE A 290 13.66 7.07 -32.61
CA ILE A 290 13.29 8.24 -31.83
C ILE A 290 14.53 8.75 -31.08
N GLY A 291 14.97 9.98 -31.39
CA GLY A 291 16.08 10.62 -30.67
C GLY A 291 15.63 11.13 -29.30
N VAL A 292 16.43 10.89 -28.25
CA VAL A 292 16.08 11.32 -26.87
C VAL A 292 16.55 12.74 -26.62
N LEU A 293 17.83 13.02 -26.86
CA LEU A 293 18.41 14.35 -26.79
C LEU A 293 18.67 14.91 -28.19
N PRO A 294 18.78 16.25 -28.35
CA PRO A 294 19.14 16.85 -29.63
C PRO A 294 20.47 16.32 -30.20
N ALA A 295 21.42 15.94 -29.34
CA ALA A 295 22.70 15.35 -29.74
C ALA A 295 22.57 13.93 -30.32
N ASP A 296 21.47 13.23 -30.06
CA ASP A 296 21.26 11.85 -30.52
C ASP A 296 20.69 11.78 -31.95
N ILE A 297 20.36 12.91 -32.56
CA ILE A 297 19.71 12.97 -33.86
C ILE A 297 20.69 12.52 -34.96
N ARG A 298 20.31 11.47 -35.69
CA ARG A 298 21.01 10.95 -36.87
C ARG A 298 20.13 11.10 -38.12
N ASP A 299 20.68 10.81 -39.29
CA ASP A 299 19.92 10.86 -40.55
C ASP A 299 18.76 9.86 -40.59
N SER A 300 18.91 8.72 -39.92
CA SER A 300 17.87 7.68 -39.78
C SER A 300 16.79 8.01 -38.74
N THR A 301 16.96 9.07 -37.94
CA THR A 301 16.03 9.47 -36.88
C THR A 301 14.83 10.20 -37.48
N THR A 302 13.63 9.66 -37.25
CA THR A 302 12.36 10.21 -37.78
C THR A 302 11.63 11.09 -36.77
N HIS A 303 11.76 10.78 -35.48
CA HIS A 303 11.07 11.44 -34.38
C HIS A 303 12.05 11.85 -33.27
N MET A 304 11.61 12.72 -32.38
CA MET A 304 12.34 13.10 -31.18
C MET A 304 11.41 13.13 -29.96
N GLU A 305 11.97 12.83 -28.79
CA GLU A 305 11.27 13.02 -27.52
C GLU A 305 10.98 14.50 -27.26
N ILE A 306 9.82 14.79 -26.68
CA ILE A 306 9.46 16.17 -26.30
C ILE A 306 10.33 16.62 -25.12
N LYS A 307 10.47 15.75 -24.12
CA LYS A 307 11.36 15.91 -22.97
C LYS A 307 11.93 14.54 -22.58
N PRO A 308 13.23 14.44 -22.23
CA PRO A 308 13.83 13.18 -21.80
C PRO A 308 13.19 12.64 -20.51
N THR A 309 12.63 13.50 -19.67
CA THR A 309 11.94 13.11 -18.43
C THR A 309 10.62 12.37 -18.65
N ASN A 310 10.07 12.36 -19.87
CA ASN A 310 8.77 11.77 -20.15
C ASN A 310 8.73 10.25 -19.97
N MET A 311 9.87 9.57 -19.93
CA MET A 311 9.96 8.15 -19.56
C MET A 311 9.68 7.88 -18.08
N LEU A 312 9.79 8.89 -17.22
CA LEU A 312 9.60 8.75 -15.78
C LEU A 312 8.11 8.86 -15.42
N SER A 313 7.71 8.22 -14.33
CA SER A 313 6.41 8.49 -13.70
C SER A 313 6.47 9.78 -12.91
N LEU A 314 5.30 10.30 -12.52
CA LEU A 314 5.22 11.54 -11.74
C LEU A 314 6.00 11.45 -10.42
N VAL A 315 5.99 10.33 -9.70
CA VAL A 315 6.78 10.24 -8.45
C VAL A 315 8.29 10.18 -8.74
N ALA A 316 8.68 9.45 -9.77
CA ALA A 316 10.10 9.28 -10.12
C ALA A 316 10.72 10.60 -10.61
N SER A 317 9.96 11.39 -11.38
CA SER A 317 10.42 12.68 -11.91
C SER A 317 10.59 13.76 -10.84
N LEU A 318 10.13 13.54 -9.61
CA LEU A 318 10.24 14.49 -8.48
C LEU A 318 11.49 14.26 -7.63
N THR A 319 12.27 13.23 -7.96
CA THR A 319 13.58 12.99 -7.34
C THR A 319 14.57 13.99 -7.97
N PRO A 320 15.16 14.92 -7.20
CA PRO A 320 16.11 15.87 -7.76
C PRO A 320 17.38 15.15 -8.21
N PHE A 321 17.98 15.56 -9.32
CA PHE A 321 19.27 15.03 -9.79
C PHE A 321 19.31 13.49 -9.83
N SER A 322 18.21 12.86 -10.27
CA SER A 322 18.05 11.40 -10.21
C SER A 322 19.08 10.62 -11.03
N GLU A 323 19.62 11.23 -12.08
CA GLU A 323 20.68 10.73 -12.96
C GLU A 323 22.02 10.52 -12.23
N HIS A 324 22.26 11.27 -11.15
CA HIS A 324 23.48 11.16 -10.34
C HIS A 324 23.37 10.12 -9.22
N ASN A 325 22.21 9.46 -9.07
CA ASN A 325 22.01 8.41 -8.09
C ASN A 325 22.06 7.03 -8.75
N GLN A 326 22.51 6.04 -8.00
CA GLN A 326 22.34 4.64 -8.41
C GLN A 326 20.85 4.28 -8.54
N SER A 327 20.47 3.60 -9.62
CA SER A 327 19.06 3.27 -9.93
C SER A 327 18.23 2.69 -8.76
N PRO A 328 18.71 1.74 -7.93
CA PRO A 328 17.94 1.21 -6.79
C PRO A 328 17.54 2.29 -5.78
N ARG A 329 18.31 3.37 -5.65
CA ARG A 329 18.02 4.49 -4.74
C ARG A 329 16.84 5.31 -5.21
N ASN A 330 16.74 5.56 -6.51
CA ASN A 330 15.59 6.23 -7.12
C ASN A 330 14.32 5.37 -6.97
N MET A 331 14.45 4.04 -7.10
CA MET A 331 13.34 3.10 -6.86
C MET A 331 12.89 3.15 -5.39
N TYR A 332 13.83 3.10 -4.44
CA TYR A 332 13.51 3.23 -3.02
C TYR A 332 12.89 4.59 -2.69
N GLN A 333 13.35 5.67 -3.31
CA GLN A 333 12.76 6.98 -3.13
C GLN A 333 11.28 7.00 -3.50
N CYS A 334 10.90 6.38 -4.63
CA CYS A 334 9.50 6.28 -5.04
C CYS A 334 8.65 5.60 -3.96
N GLN A 335 9.20 4.59 -3.28
CA GLN A 335 8.52 3.92 -2.17
C GLN A 335 8.47 4.78 -0.90
N MET A 336 9.59 5.43 -0.53
CA MET A 336 9.67 6.25 0.68
C MET A 336 8.77 7.49 0.58
N ALA A 337 8.73 8.14 -0.59
CA ALA A 337 7.82 9.25 -0.85
C ALA A 337 6.35 8.84 -0.63
N LYS A 338 5.95 7.63 -1.05
CA LYS A 338 4.60 7.07 -0.81
C LYS A 338 4.32 6.66 0.65
N GLN A 339 5.34 6.55 1.50
CA GLN A 339 5.22 6.15 2.91
C GLN A 339 5.45 7.33 3.89
N THR A 340 5.72 8.51 3.37
CA THR A 340 6.03 9.70 4.17
C THR A 340 4.77 10.34 4.75
N MET A 341 4.82 10.78 6.00
CA MET A 341 3.78 11.63 6.58
C MET A 341 3.90 13.03 5.99
N GLY A 342 3.02 13.35 5.03
CA GLY A 342 2.97 14.68 4.39
C GLY A 342 1.64 15.37 4.65
N THR A 343 1.20 16.15 3.68
CA THR A 343 -0.16 16.72 3.64
C THR A 343 -1.09 15.80 2.85
N PRO A 344 -2.07 15.12 3.47
CA PRO A 344 -2.96 14.18 2.77
C PRO A 344 -4.11 14.87 2.01
N ALA A 345 -4.61 15.98 2.54
CA ALA A 345 -5.68 16.80 1.98
C ALA A 345 -5.75 18.14 2.73
N HIS A 346 -6.29 19.19 2.11
CA HIS A 346 -6.65 20.44 2.81
C HIS A 346 -8.01 20.35 3.50
N SER A 347 -8.95 19.57 2.96
CA SER A 347 -10.32 19.40 3.45
C SER A 347 -10.46 18.41 4.62
N ILE A 348 -9.47 18.33 5.52
CA ILE A 348 -9.44 17.39 6.67
C ILE A 348 -10.70 17.46 7.56
N PRO A 349 -11.28 18.65 7.86
CA PRO A 349 -12.49 18.73 8.70
C PRO A 349 -13.71 18.00 8.12
N TYR A 350 -13.81 17.89 6.80
CA TYR A 350 -14.95 17.26 6.12
C TYR A 350 -14.74 15.77 5.84
N ARG A 351 -13.61 15.21 6.24
CA ARG A 351 -13.24 13.81 5.97
C ARG A 351 -13.35 12.92 7.20
N THR A 352 -13.72 11.67 6.98
CA THR A 352 -13.89 10.63 8.01
C THR A 352 -13.09 9.38 7.68
N ASP A 353 -11.86 9.57 7.18
CA ASP A 353 -10.95 8.46 6.86
C ASP A 353 -10.52 7.71 8.14
N ASN A 354 -10.35 6.39 8.04
CA ASN A 354 -9.98 5.54 9.20
C ASN A 354 -8.69 5.98 9.89
N LYS A 355 -7.67 6.37 9.10
CA LYS A 355 -6.38 6.84 9.61
C LYS A 355 -5.78 7.85 8.63
N MET A 356 -5.39 9.02 9.12
CA MET A 356 -4.66 10.04 8.35
C MET A 356 -3.40 10.45 9.09
N TYR A 357 -2.33 10.76 8.34
CA TYR A 357 -1.08 11.28 8.88
C TYR A 357 -0.89 12.68 8.35
N ARG A 358 -0.60 13.63 9.23
CA ARG A 358 -0.37 15.03 8.89
C ARG A 358 0.89 15.53 9.57
N ILE A 359 1.85 16.03 8.80
CA ILE A 359 2.94 16.84 9.34
C ILE A 359 2.45 18.26 9.61
N GLN A 360 2.92 18.90 10.69
CA GLN A 360 2.36 20.18 11.14
C GLN A 360 2.94 21.38 10.40
N THR A 361 4.26 21.38 10.19
CA THR A 361 5.00 22.50 9.59
C THR A 361 5.74 22.05 8.34
N PRO A 362 5.06 21.56 7.29
CA PRO A 362 5.76 21.20 6.07
C PRO A 362 6.23 22.44 5.30
N GLN A 363 7.24 22.26 4.47
CA GLN A 363 7.80 23.31 3.61
C GLN A 363 7.83 22.83 2.16
N ALA A 364 7.80 23.77 1.21
CA ALA A 364 8.19 23.50 -0.16
C ALA A 364 9.71 23.23 -0.21
N PRO A 365 10.18 22.27 -1.02
CA PRO A 365 11.61 22.04 -1.18
C PRO A 365 12.29 23.26 -1.82
N ILE A 366 13.51 23.65 -1.43
CA ILE A 366 14.21 24.76 -2.13
C ILE A 366 14.61 24.36 -3.56
N VAL A 367 14.84 23.06 -3.75
CA VAL A 367 15.27 22.47 -5.02
C VAL A 367 14.05 21.82 -5.70
N HIS A 368 13.56 22.47 -6.76
CA HIS A 368 12.36 22.13 -7.50
C HIS A 368 12.69 21.36 -8.77
N ASN A 369 11.79 20.46 -9.17
CA ASN A 369 11.79 19.87 -10.49
C ASN A 369 10.69 20.54 -11.32
N GLU A 370 10.82 20.61 -12.63
CA GLU A 370 9.82 21.23 -13.52
C GLU A 370 8.41 20.67 -13.28
N ARG A 371 8.31 19.33 -13.16
CA ARG A 371 7.03 18.63 -12.94
C ARG A 371 6.40 18.89 -11.57
N LEU A 372 7.19 19.29 -10.58
CA LEU A 372 6.66 19.63 -9.25
C LEU A 372 5.85 20.93 -9.33
N GLN A 373 6.31 21.90 -10.12
CA GLN A 373 5.61 23.17 -10.37
C GLN A 373 4.41 22.97 -11.30
N GLU A 374 4.59 22.21 -12.39
CA GLU A 374 3.53 21.92 -13.37
C GLU A 374 2.28 21.30 -12.72
N PHE A 375 2.49 20.33 -11.81
CA PHE A 375 1.40 19.66 -11.09
C PHE A 375 1.06 20.31 -9.74
N GLN A 376 1.65 21.47 -9.43
CA GLN A 376 1.40 22.24 -8.19
C GLN A 376 1.53 21.39 -6.92
N LEU A 377 2.51 20.48 -6.89
CA LEU A 377 2.71 19.56 -5.76
C LEU A 377 3.28 20.25 -4.51
N ASP A 378 3.67 21.51 -4.64
CA ASP A 378 4.07 22.39 -3.54
C ASP A 378 2.95 22.67 -2.54
N GLU A 379 1.68 22.53 -2.94
CA GLU A 379 0.54 22.61 -2.03
C GLU A 379 0.43 21.37 -1.12
N TYR A 380 1.02 20.25 -1.55
CA TYR A 380 1.03 18.97 -0.82
C TYR A 380 2.45 18.53 -0.41
N PRO A 381 3.17 19.36 0.36
CA PRO A 381 4.54 19.09 0.76
C PRO A 381 4.63 17.83 1.64
N LEU A 382 5.74 17.13 1.52
CA LEU A 382 5.98 15.86 2.20
C LEU A 382 6.88 16.00 3.44
N GLY A 383 7.56 17.12 3.60
CA GLY A 383 8.68 17.25 4.52
C GLY A 383 9.10 18.68 4.78
N THR A 384 10.34 18.85 5.22
CA THR A 384 10.93 20.13 5.61
C THR A 384 12.36 20.23 5.10
N ASN A 385 12.81 21.43 4.75
CA ASN A 385 14.22 21.69 4.47
C ASN A 385 14.98 21.65 5.80
N ALA A 386 16.03 20.84 5.86
CA ALA A 386 16.86 20.69 7.06
C ALA A 386 18.30 21.09 6.73
N VAL A 387 18.97 21.74 7.68
CA VAL A 387 20.43 21.94 7.58
C VAL A 387 21.12 20.64 7.94
N VAL A 388 21.87 20.08 6.99
CA VAL A 388 22.51 18.78 7.12
C VAL A 388 24.03 18.94 7.11
N ALA A 389 24.69 18.34 8.09
CA ALA A 389 26.13 18.18 8.11
C ALA A 389 26.50 16.72 7.84
N VAL A 390 27.41 16.51 6.88
CA VAL A 390 27.97 15.19 6.56
C VAL A 390 29.27 15.02 7.36
N ILE A 391 29.15 14.45 8.55
CA ILE A 391 30.26 14.30 9.51
C ILE A 391 30.07 13.08 10.40
N SER A 392 31.16 12.39 10.73
CA SER A 392 31.20 11.43 11.83
C SER A 392 31.66 12.15 13.10
N TYR A 393 30.72 12.42 14.02
CA TYR A 393 31.01 13.22 15.22
C TYR A 393 30.58 12.54 16.52
N THR A 394 29.31 12.09 16.58
CA THR A 394 28.72 11.61 17.85
C THR A 394 29.00 10.15 18.14
N GLY A 395 29.33 9.35 17.13
CA GLY A 395 29.48 7.89 17.23
C GLY A 395 28.16 7.12 17.29
N PHE A 396 27.02 7.82 17.41
CA PHE A 396 25.67 7.23 17.43
C PHE A 396 25.02 7.20 16.04
N ASP A 397 25.76 7.61 15.01
CA ASP A 397 25.36 7.77 13.61
C ASP A 397 25.92 6.66 12.69
N MET A 398 26.40 5.55 13.26
CA MET A 398 26.82 4.37 12.49
C MET A 398 25.62 3.55 12.02
N GLU A 399 25.79 2.76 10.95
CA GLU A 399 24.78 1.79 10.47
C GLU A 399 23.37 2.38 10.28
N ASP A 400 23.24 3.32 9.33
CA ASP A 400 21.98 3.99 8.94
C ASP A 400 21.29 4.78 10.05
N ALA A 401 22.01 5.07 11.12
CA ALA A 401 21.57 5.98 12.15
C ALA A 401 21.78 7.44 11.73
N MET A 402 20.89 8.31 12.16
CA MET A 402 21.06 9.75 12.04
C MET A 402 20.81 10.43 13.38
N ILE A 403 21.41 11.60 13.54
CA ILE A 403 21.27 12.43 14.72
C ILE A 403 20.38 13.61 14.38
N LEU A 404 19.48 13.95 15.29
CA LEU A 404 18.66 15.16 15.19
C LEU A 404 19.04 16.11 16.32
N ASN A 405 19.13 17.39 16.00
CA ASN A 405 19.32 18.45 16.97
C ASN A 405 18.11 18.54 17.89
N LYS A 406 18.34 18.41 19.19
CA LYS A 406 17.30 18.45 20.23
C LYS A 406 16.55 19.79 20.23
N SER A 407 17.26 20.90 20.02
CA SER A 407 16.63 22.22 20.02
C SER A 407 15.78 22.45 18.76
N SER A 408 16.18 21.91 17.61
CA SER A 408 15.34 21.93 16.40
C SER A 408 14.08 21.09 16.60
N TYR A 409 14.20 19.92 17.25
CA TYR A 409 13.06 19.11 17.66
C TYR A 409 12.10 19.87 18.59
N GLU A 410 12.60 20.52 19.64
CA GLU A 410 11.77 21.28 20.60
C GLU A 410 11.03 22.45 19.93
N ARG A 411 11.62 23.04 18.88
CA ARG A 411 11.00 24.09 18.06
C ARG A 411 9.96 23.56 17.06
N GLY A 412 9.76 22.25 16.97
CA GLY A 412 8.71 21.62 16.17
C GLY A 412 9.19 20.86 14.93
N PHE A 413 10.50 20.65 14.76
CA PHE A 413 11.03 19.92 13.60
C PHE A 413 10.40 18.52 13.49
N GLY A 414 9.74 18.26 12.35
CA GLY A 414 9.12 16.97 12.07
C GLY A 414 7.91 16.61 12.95
N HIS A 415 7.31 17.56 13.68
CA HIS A 415 6.09 17.31 14.45
C HIS A 415 4.91 16.89 13.55
N ALA A 416 4.17 15.87 13.99
CA ALA A 416 3.07 15.32 13.23
C ALA A 416 1.85 15.04 14.11
N SER A 417 0.71 14.83 13.48
CA SER A 417 -0.50 14.33 14.12
C SER A 417 -1.11 13.21 13.29
N VAL A 418 -1.67 12.24 13.99
CA VAL A 418 -2.38 11.12 13.40
C VAL A 418 -3.84 11.23 13.78
N TYR A 419 -4.71 11.26 12.78
CA TYR A 419 -6.15 11.23 12.99
C TYR A 419 -6.62 9.79 12.87
N LYS A 420 -7.49 9.33 13.77
CA LYS A 420 -8.20 8.07 13.65
C LYS A 420 -9.69 8.29 13.85
N GLN A 421 -10.49 7.69 12.98
CA GLN A 421 -11.94 7.72 13.13
C GLN A 421 -12.42 6.47 13.86
N ILE A 422 -13.29 6.64 14.85
CA ILE A 422 -14.05 5.57 15.48
C ILE A 422 -15.51 5.75 15.12
N GLN A 423 -16.07 4.77 14.41
CA GLN A 423 -17.50 4.72 14.15
C GLN A 423 -18.19 3.90 15.24
N VAL A 424 -19.23 4.47 15.81
CA VAL A 424 -20.09 3.86 16.82
C VAL A 424 -21.46 3.67 16.18
N ASP A 425 -21.89 2.41 16.06
CA ASP A 425 -23.20 2.05 15.53
C ASP A 425 -23.97 1.31 16.62
N ILE A 426 -25.11 1.89 17.01
CA ILE A 426 -26.03 1.35 18.01
C ILE A 426 -27.33 0.86 17.35
N ALA A 427 -27.39 0.83 16.02
CA ALA A 427 -28.53 0.24 15.34
C ALA A 427 -28.73 -1.22 15.81
N PRO A 428 -29.99 -1.65 16.03
CA PRO A 428 -30.27 -3.02 16.43
C PRO A 428 -29.72 -3.97 15.36
N LYS A 429 -29.02 -5.02 15.80
CA LYS A 429 -28.61 -6.11 14.90
C LYS A 429 -29.87 -6.78 14.36
N GLU A 430 -29.83 -7.24 13.10
CA GLU A 430 -30.92 -7.99 12.48
C GLU A 430 -31.43 -9.09 13.44
N ASN A 431 -32.73 -9.07 13.75
CA ASN A 431 -33.46 -9.89 14.74
C ASN A 431 -33.46 -9.46 16.22
N SER A 432 -32.89 -8.31 16.59
CA SER A 432 -33.02 -7.76 17.96
C SER A 432 -34.00 -6.59 18.00
N THR A 433 -34.95 -6.61 18.96
CA THR A 433 -35.91 -5.53 19.20
C THR A 433 -35.39 -4.47 20.18
N THR A 434 -34.20 -4.66 20.74
CA THR A 434 -33.62 -3.72 21.73
C THR A 434 -33.21 -2.42 21.04
N LYS A 435 -33.92 -1.34 21.35
CA LYS A 435 -33.55 0.02 20.97
C LYS A 435 -32.62 0.62 22.01
N SER A 436 -31.65 1.39 21.56
CA SER A 436 -30.72 2.09 22.43
C SER A 436 -30.42 3.45 21.83
N TYR A 437 -30.26 4.45 22.68
CA TYR A 437 -29.97 5.83 22.28
C TYR A 437 -28.71 6.32 22.98
N PHE A 438 -28.05 7.32 22.40
CA PHE A 438 -26.91 7.98 23.04
C PHE A 438 -27.39 8.88 24.18
N GLY A 439 -26.76 8.77 25.34
CA GLY A 439 -27.11 9.56 26.51
C GLY A 439 -26.25 9.18 27.73
N ASN A 440 -26.11 10.12 28.66
CA ASN A 440 -25.33 9.95 29.90
C ASN A 440 -26.10 10.37 31.17
N VAL A 441 -27.39 10.69 31.06
CA VAL A 441 -28.22 11.13 32.19
C VAL A 441 -28.75 9.93 32.96
N GLN A 442 -28.61 9.95 34.29
CA GLN A 442 -29.15 8.90 35.15
C GLN A 442 -30.68 9.00 35.22
N PRO A 443 -31.40 7.86 35.17
CA PRO A 443 -32.87 7.86 35.26
C PRO A 443 -33.41 8.26 36.65
N ASP A 444 -32.61 8.11 37.72
CA ASP A 444 -33.05 8.30 39.12
C ASP A 444 -32.75 9.70 39.71
N GLY A 445 -32.28 10.66 38.92
CA GLY A 445 -31.99 12.03 39.40
C GLY A 445 -32.81 13.13 38.72
N ASP A 446 -32.60 14.39 39.14
CA ASP A 446 -33.30 15.62 38.67
C ASP A 446 -33.06 15.97 37.18
N GLY A 447 -32.72 15.00 36.32
CA GLY A 447 -32.39 15.21 34.91
C GLY A 447 -31.01 15.85 34.66
N THR A 448 -30.23 16.08 35.72
CA THR A 448 -28.91 16.75 35.69
C THR A 448 -27.76 15.87 36.18
N THR A 449 -28.05 14.75 36.84
CA THR A 449 -27.03 13.82 37.32
C THR A 449 -26.53 12.92 36.20
N LEU A 450 -25.25 13.04 35.88
CA LEU A 450 -24.59 12.26 34.84
C LEU A 450 -24.04 10.93 35.38
N PHE A 451 -24.01 9.86 34.58
CA PHE A 451 -23.33 8.61 34.97
C PHE A 451 -21.82 8.81 35.09
N THR A 452 -21.22 9.64 34.23
CA THR A 452 -19.79 9.98 34.31
C THR A 452 -19.58 11.45 33.94
N PRO A 453 -18.76 12.21 34.70
CA PRO A 453 -18.50 13.62 34.42
C PRO A 453 -17.59 13.87 33.20
N LYS A 454 -17.00 12.80 32.63
CA LYS A 454 -16.15 12.87 31.43
C LYS A 454 -16.93 12.95 30.12
N LEU A 455 -18.25 12.72 30.16
CA LEU A 455 -19.15 12.79 29.01
C LEU A 455 -20.23 13.85 29.31
N ASP A 456 -20.69 14.53 28.28
CA ASP A 456 -21.82 15.45 28.33
C ASP A 456 -23.16 14.66 28.40
N ALA A 457 -24.27 15.37 28.62
CA ALA A 457 -25.60 14.77 28.74
C ALA A 457 -26.02 13.95 27.51
N ASP A 458 -25.52 14.32 26.33
CA ASP A 458 -25.75 13.66 25.05
C ASP A 458 -25.05 12.29 24.90
N GLY A 459 -24.19 11.91 25.85
CA GLY A 459 -23.44 10.66 25.79
C GLY A 459 -22.07 10.75 25.14
N PHE A 460 -21.57 11.95 24.80
CA PHE A 460 -20.30 12.16 24.12
C PHE A 460 -19.33 13.06 24.92
N PRO A 461 -18.01 12.94 24.70
CA PRO A 461 -17.03 13.83 25.33
C PRO A 461 -17.00 15.20 24.63
N HIS A 462 -16.50 16.22 25.33
CA HIS A 462 -16.33 17.54 24.73
C HIS A 462 -15.24 17.54 23.65
N VAL A 463 -15.45 18.31 22.58
CA VAL A 463 -14.41 18.53 21.56
C VAL A 463 -13.24 19.27 22.19
N GLY A 464 -12.02 18.75 21.97
CA GLY A 464 -10.79 19.23 22.61
C GLY A 464 -10.42 18.49 23.90
N GLN A 465 -11.29 17.64 24.45
CA GLN A 465 -11.01 16.87 25.65
C GLN A 465 -9.90 15.84 25.41
N HIS A 466 -8.97 15.74 26.36
CA HIS A 466 -7.96 14.69 26.41
C HIS A 466 -8.56 13.39 26.94
N VAL A 467 -8.31 12.28 26.24
CA VAL A 467 -8.79 10.94 26.59
C VAL A 467 -7.62 9.97 26.73
N GLU A 468 -7.60 9.24 27.85
CA GLU A 468 -6.60 8.22 28.15
C GLU A 468 -7.15 6.80 27.98
N TYR A 469 -6.28 5.80 28.10
CA TYR A 469 -6.68 4.40 27.97
C TYR A 469 -7.75 4.03 28.99
N GLY A 470 -8.89 3.53 28.51
CA GLY A 470 -10.03 3.14 29.36
C GLY A 470 -11.05 4.25 29.62
N ASP A 471 -10.79 5.48 29.19
CA ASP A 471 -11.76 6.57 29.31
C ASP A 471 -12.97 6.36 28.40
N PRO A 472 -14.18 6.75 28.83
CA PRO A 472 -15.37 6.63 28.00
C PRO A 472 -15.32 7.64 26.85
N ILE A 473 -15.61 7.16 25.64
CA ILE A 473 -15.68 7.96 24.40
C ILE A 473 -17.10 8.05 23.85
N ALA A 474 -18.01 7.16 24.26
CA ALA A 474 -19.44 7.25 24.00
C ALA A 474 -20.20 6.45 25.06
N CYS A 475 -21.39 6.91 25.44
CA CYS A 475 -22.33 6.19 26.28
C CYS A 475 -23.65 5.99 25.52
N HIS A 476 -24.19 4.78 25.63
CA HIS A 476 -25.54 4.50 25.16
C HIS A 476 -26.35 3.78 26.22
N ILE A 477 -27.64 4.11 26.26
CA ILE A 477 -28.61 3.60 27.22
C ILE A 477 -29.61 2.75 26.46
N ASN A 478 -29.88 1.55 26.99
CA ASN A 478 -30.90 0.69 26.43
C ASN A 478 -32.29 1.15 26.89
N GLU A 479 -33.21 1.39 25.96
CA GLU A 479 -34.56 1.89 26.27
C GLU A 479 -35.36 0.91 27.14
N THR A 480 -35.13 -0.39 26.99
CA THR A 480 -35.92 -1.42 27.67
C THR A 480 -35.41 -1.72 29.07
N THR A 481 -34.09 -1.75 29.26
CA THR A 481 -33.48 -2.12 30.55
C THR A 481 -33.01 -0.93 31.37
N GLY A 482 -32.96 0.27 30.78
CA GLY A 482 -32.37 1.47 31.40
C GLY A 482 -30.85 1.35 31.64
N LYS A 483 -30.22 0.25 31.22
CA LYS A 483 -28.82 -0.03 31.51
C LYS A 483 -27.91 0.68 30.51
N GLU A 484 -26.91 1.36 31.05
CA GLU A 484 -25.87 2.08 30.34
C GLU A 484 -24.74 1.17 29.87
N THR A 485 -24.15 1.48 28.71
CA THR A 485 -22.96 0.80 28.20
C THR A 485 -21.97 1.82 27.66
N PHE A 486 -20.79 1.85 28.27
CA PHE A 486 -19.70 2.73 27.86
C PHE A 486 -18.82 2.09 26.79
N LEU A 487 -18.68 2.78 25.68
CA LEU A 487 -17.58 2.55 24.75
C LEU A 487 -16.34 3.27 25.28
N LYS A 488 -15.28 2.53 25.56
CA LYS A 488 -14.02 3.05 26.11
C LYS A 488 -12.94 3.18 25.05
N HIS A 489 -12.04 4.14 25.21
CA HIS A 489 -10.82 4.28 24.43
C HIS A 489 -9.91 3.06 24.65
N LYS A 490 -9.52 2.40 23.56
CA LYS A 490 -8.77 1.12 23.60
C LYS A 490 -7.28 1.27 23.27
N GLU A 491 -6.84 2.42 22.77
CA GLU A 491 -5.42 2.62 22.46
C GLU A 491 -4.69 3.07 23.71
N THR A 492 -3.45 2.61 23.88
CA THR A 492 -2.60 2.96 25.04
C THR A 492 -2.12 4.40 25.00
N GLU A 493 -2.21 5.05 23.84
CA GLU A 493 -1.74 6.41 23.65
C GLU A 493 -2.85 7.41 23.94
N PRO A 494 -2.53 8.51 24.63
CA PRO A 494 -3.49 9.58 24.86
C PRO A 494 -3.88 10.22 23.52
N ALA A 495 -5.14 10.58 23.41
CA ALA A 495 -5.69 11.25 22.24
C ALA A 495 -6.49 12.48 22.66
N VAL A 496 -6.75 13.36 21.70
CA VAL A 496 -7.65 14.50 21.84
C VAL A 496 -8.86 14.27 20.97
N ILE A 497 -10.05 14.55 21.49
CA ILE A 497 -11.30 14.54 20.70
C ILE A 497 -11.24 15.71 19.72
N ASP A 498 -11.22 15.44 18.42
CA ASP A 498 -11.07 16.46 17.37
C ASP A 498 -12.43 16.88 16.79
N GLN A 499 -13.31 15.91 16.54
CA GLN A 499 -14.63 16.14 15.93
C GLN A 499 -15.58 14.99 16.27
N ILE A 500 -16.85 15.30 16.48
CA ILE A 500 -17.93 14.32 16.66
C ILE A 500 -19.01 14.61 15.63
N ASN A 501 -19.31 13.62 14.79
CA ASN A 501 -20.34 13.72 13.76
C ASN A 501 -21.46 12.73 14.08
N LEU A 502 -22.66 13.25 14.32
CA LEU A 502 -23.87 12.45 14.45
C LEU A 502 -24.42 12.16 13.04
N LEU A 503 -24.65 10.88 12.75
CA LEU A 503 -25.11 10.43 11.43
C LEU A 503 -26.59 10.07 11.53
N GLY A 504 -27.44 10.89 10.87
CA GLY A 504 -28.85 10.59 10.72
C GLY A 504 -29.10 9.43 9.76
N ASN A 505 -30.11 8.60 10.05
CA ASN A 505 -30.59 7.62 9.09
C ASN A 505 -31.46 8.36 8.06
N GLY A 506 -31.20 8.18 6.77
CA GLY A 506 -31.83 8.91 5.65
C GLY A 506 -33.34 8.70 5.47
N THR A 507 -34.07 8.25 6.49
CA THR A 507 -35.51 8.07 6.53
C THR A 507 -36.14 9.08 7.48
N GLY A 508 -36.43 10.28 6.97
CA GLY A 508 -37.26 11.28 7.65
C GLY A 508 -36.51 12.32 8.50
N VAL A 509 -37.09 13.51 8.55
CA VAL A 509 -36.59 14.75 9.20
C VAL A 509 -36.61 14.68 10.73
N ASN A 510 -36.87 13.51 11.33
CA ASN A 510 -36.85 13.35 12.79
C ASN A 510 -35.40 13.18 13.27
N THR A 511 -34.80 14.32 13.63
CA THR A 511 -33.47 14.49 14.24
C THR A 511 -33.29 13.75 15.57
N ALA A 512 -34.34 13.12 16.10
CA ALA A 512 -34.47 12.80 17.51
C ALA A 512 -33.72 11.56 18.00
N GLN A 513 -33.25 10.64 17.15
CA GLN A 513 -32.44 9.50 17.61
C GLN A 513 -31.41 9.07 16.54
N ALA A 514 -30.30 9.80 16.45
CA ALA A 514 -29.16 9.35 15.65
C ALA A 514 -28.62 8.03 16.23
N THR A 515 -28.69 6.93 15.47
CA THR A 515 -28.19 5.61 15.92
C THR A 515 -26.70 5.41 15.64
N LYS A 516 -26.10 6.31 14.86
CA LYS A 516 -24.71 6.23 14.40
C LYS A 516 -23.99 7.52 14.73
N ALA A 517 -22.79 7.39 15.27
CA ALA A 517 -21.90 8.50 15.55
C ALA A 517 -20.48 8.19 15.08
N SER A 518 -19.76 9.23 14.68
CA SER A 518 -18.41 9.13 14.15
C SER A 518 -17.51 10.09 14.92
N ILE A 519 -16.60 9.55 15.71
CA ILE A 519 -15.71 10.29 16.61
C ILE A 519 -14.31 10.30 16.02
N LYS A 520 -13.78 11.49 15.73
CA LYS A 520 -12.42 11.71 15.24
C LYS A 520 -11.49 11.97 16.43
N LEU A 521 -10.48 11.13 16.56
CA LEU A 521 -9.41 11.25 17.56
C LEU A 521 -8.14 11.78 16.89
N ARG A 522 -7.51 12.77 17.50
CA ARG A 522 -6.20 13.29 17.10
C ARG A 522 -5.13 12.85 18.10
N PHE A 523 -4.13 12.13 17.60
CA PHE A 523 -2.95 11.72 18.35
C PHE A 523 -1.79 12.65 17.98
N VAL A 524 -1.20 13.31 18.97
CA VAL A 524 0.00 14.12 18.78
C VAL A 524 1.20 13.17 18.68
N ARG A 525 1.97 13.25 17.59
CA ARG A 525 3.08 12.36 17.28
C ARG A 525 4.33 13.17 17.00
N ASN A 526 5.06 13.51 18.06
CA ASN A 526 6.37 14.12 17.93
C ASN A 526 7.40 13.04 17.52
N PRO A 527 8.52 13.39 16.87
CA PRO A 527 9.61 12.46 16.61
C PRO A 527 10.12 11.81 17.89
N ILE A 528 10.27 10.49 17.88
CA ILE A 528 10.86 9.73 18.97
C ILE A 528 12.05 8.92 18.47
N ILE A 529 12.96 8.56 19.37
CA ILE A 529 14.09 7.68 19.04
C ILE A 529 13.59 6.40 18.38
N GLY A 530 14.23 6.06 17.27
CA GLY A 530 13.92 4.94 16.38
C GLY A 530 12.91 5.25 15.26
N ASP A 531 12.31 6.45 15.26
CA ASP A 531 11.54 6.94 14.10
C ASP A 531 12.46 7.09 12.88
N LYS A 532 11.86 7.04 11.70
CA LYS A 532 12.60 6.97 10.43
C LYS A 532 12.40 8.23 9.63
N PHE A 533 13.50 8.77 9.16
CA PHE A 533 13.56 9.90 8.25
C PHE A 533 14.29 9.50 6.98
N SER A 534 14.06 10.21 5.88
CA SER A 534 14.72 9.97 4.60
C SER A 534 14.93 11.28 3.88
N SER A 535 16.05 11.44 3.20
CA SER A 535 16.17 12.45 2.14
C SER A 535 15.37 12.03 0.91
N ARG A 536 15.32 12.88 -0.12
CA ARG A 536 14.74 12.55 -1.42
C ARG A 536 15.57 11.60 -2.29
N HIS A 537 16.65 11.02 -1.76
CA HIS A 537 17.56 10.16 -2.52
C HIS A 537 17.54 8.69 -2.07
N GLY A 538 16.46 8.25 -1.41
CA GLY A 538 16.39 6.91 -0.82
C GLY A 538 17.38 6.71 0.34
N GLN A 539 17.88 7.80 0.93
CA GLN A 539 18.80 7.79 2.07
C GLN A 539 17.99 7.78 3.37
N LYS A 540 17.46 6.61 3.70
CA LYS A 540 16.71 6.39 4.93
C LYS A 540 17.65 6.22 6.10
N GLY A 541 17.36 6.91 7.20
CA GLY A 541 18.00 6.68 8.48
C GLY A 541 17.04 6.65 9.65
N VAL A 542 17.51 6.04 10.74
CA VAL A 542 16.79 5.92 12.00
C VAL A 542 17.29 6.98 12.97
N LEU A 543 16.39 7.73 13.59
CA LEU A 543 16.75 8.68 14.64
C LEU A 543 17.35 7.93 15.83
N SER A 544 18.65 8.10 16.06
CA SER A 544 19.39 7.39 17.11
C SER A 544 19.26 8.08 18.47
N ILE A 545 19.54 9.38 18.47
CA ILE A 545 19.55 10.22 19.66
C ILE A 545 19.20 11.65 19.29
N LEU A 546 18.55 12.35 20.21
CA LEU A 546 18.37 13.79 20.17
C LEU A 546 19.59 14.45 20.81
N TRP A 547 20.45 15.06 20.00
CA TRP A 547 21.71 15.64 20.48
C TRP A 547 21.51 17.09 20.93
N PRO A 548 21.93 17.48 22.14
CA PRO A 548 21.80 18.86 22.63
C PRO A 548 22.50 19.86 21.71
N GLN A 549 21.86 21.01 21.43
CA GLN A 549 22.44 22.03 20.55
C GLN A 549 23.78 22.56 21.09
N ALA A 550 23.96 22.65 22.40
CA ALA A 550 25.22 23.08 23.03
C ALA A 550 26.41 22.17 22.66
N ASP A 551 26.15 20.87 22.48
CA ASP A 551 27.18 19.88 22.16
C ASP A 551 27.28 19.62 20.64
N MET A 552 26.37 20.19 19.84
CA MET A 552 26.40 20.08 18.38
C MET A 552 27.60 20.85 17.82
N PRO A 553 28.18 20.38 16.70
CA PRO A 553 29.16 21.20 16.00
C PRO A 553 28.47 22.43 15.40
N PHE A 554 29.17 23.55 15.38
CA PHE A 554 28.64 24.82 14.86
C PHE A 554 29.59 25.41 13.82
N ALA A 555 29.03 26.06 12.80
CA ALA A 555 29.79 26.74 11.77
C ALA A 555 30.26 28.13 12.24
N GLU A 556 31.15 28.76 11.49
CA GLU A 556 31.62 30.14 11.74
C GLU A 556 30.48 31.18 11.73
N SER A 557 29.40 30.88 11.01
CA SER A 557 28.13 31.64 11.04
C SER A 557 27.35 31.50 12.36
N GLY A 558 27.76 30.62 13.27
CA GLY A 558 27.05 30.26 14.49
C GLY A 558 25.90 29.25 14.26
N MET A 559 25.68 28.78 13.04
CA MET A 559 24.65 27.79 12.73
C MET A 559 25.06 26.40 13.20
N SER A 560 24.18 25.74 13.94
CA SER A 560 24.25 24.31 14.26
C SER A 560 23.37 23.51 13.29
N PRO A 561 23.81 22.37 12.74
CA PRO A 561 22.99 21.59 11.83
C PRO A 561 21.75 21.01 12.55
N ASP A 562 20.68 20.80 11.79
CA ASP A 562 19.48 20.11 12.28
C ASP A 562 19.70 18.60 12.30
N ILE A 563 20.35 18.07 11.26
CA ILE A 563 20.61 16.65 11.06
C ILE A 563 22.10 16.42 10.84
N ILE A 564 22.66 15.40 11.51
CA ILE A 564 23.96 14.85 11.16
C ILE A 564 23.76 13.51 10.47
N ILE A 565 24.44 13.35 9.34
CA ILE A 565 24.52 12.09 8.61
C ILE A 565 25.98 11.66 8.51
N ASN A 566 26.21 10.37 8.70
CA ASN A 566 27.54 9.80 8.65
C ASN A 566 28.06 9.70 7.19
N PRO A 567 29.27 10.20 6.88
CA PRO A 567 29.89 10.08 5.56
C PRO A 567 30.05 8.63 5.08
N HIS A 568 30.19 7.65 5.98
CA HIS A 568 30.28 6.24 5.61
C HIS A 568 29.01 5.69 4.93
N ALA A 569 27.90 6.41 5.00
CA ALA A 569 26.66 6.03 4.34
C ALA A 569 26.62 6.32 2.82
N PHE A 570 27.60 7.05 2.27
CA PHE A 570 27.63 7.45 0.86
C PHE A 570 28.38 6.46 -0.06
N PRO A 571 29.57 5.91 0.28
CA PRO A 571 30.34 5.05 -0.63
C PRO A 571 29.57 3.82 -1.12
N SER A 572 28.83 3.15 -0.24
CA SER A 572 28.04 1.95 -0.60
C SER A 572 26.72 2.28 -1.29
N ARG A 573 26.23 3.52 -1.16
CA ARG A 573 24.93 3.94 -1.69
C ARG A 573 25.00 4.73 -2.98
N MET A 574 26.12 5.40 -3.20
CA MET A 574 26.41 6.22 -4.38
C MET A 574 25.27 7.22 -4.66
N THR A 575 24.77 7.87 -3.61
CA THR A 575 23.70 8.89 -3.65
C THR A 575 24.29 10.29 -3.84
N ILE A 576 25.00 10.50 -4.95
CA ILE A 576 25.69 11.77 -5.23
C ILE A 576 24.70 12.92 -5.44
N GLY A 577 23.49 12.62 -5.95
CA GLY A 577 22.43 13.62 -6.11
C GLY A 577 22.07 14.34 -4.80
N MET A 578 22.22 13.69 -3.64
CA MET A 578 21.98 14.32 -2.32
C MET A 578 23.02 15.39 -1.99
N LEU A 579 24.27 15.19 -2.42
CA LEU A 579 25.33 16.18 -2.26
C LEU A 579 25.05 17.36 -3.22
N VAL A 580 24.71 17.08 -4.47
CA VAL A 580 24.35 18.14 -5.42
C VAL A 580 23.12 18.95 -4.93
N GLU A 581 22.09 18.27 -4.40
CA GLU A 581 20.93 18.91 -3.76
C GLU A 581 21.36 19.81 -2.59
N SER A 582 22.28 19.34 -1.74
CA SER A 582 22.80 20.11 -0.60
C SER A 582 23.43 21.45 -1.02
N MET A 583 24.26 21.45 -2.07
CA MET A 583 24.86 22.68 -2.62
C MET A 583 23.82 23.57 -3.28
N ALA A 584 22.95 22.98 -4.11
CA ALA A 584 21.93 23.72 -4.85
C ALA A 584 20.97 24.41 -3.89
N ALA A 585 20.45 23.71 -2.89
CA ALA A 585 19.52 24.26 -1.91
C ALA A 585 20.19 25.34 -1.05
N LYS A 586 21.47 25.17 -0.66
CA LYS A 586 22.21 26.20 0.08
C LYS A 586 22.39 27.46 -0.78
N ALA A 587 22.78 27.31 -2.04
CA ALA A 587 22.87 28.43 -2.97
C ALA A 587 21.51 29.12 -3.19
N GLY A 588 20.43 28.34 -3.30
CA GLY A 588 19.06 28.83 -3.43
C GLY A 588 18.59 29.60 -2.20
N ALA A 589 18.86 29.08 -1.00
CA ALA A 589 18.56 29.74 0.26
C ALA A 589 19.24 31.11 0.39
N LEU A 590 20.51 31.21 -0.03
CA LEU A 590 21.28 32.46 0.03
C LEU A 590 20.82 33.49 -1.01
N ARG A 591 20.34 33.05 -2.16
CA ARG A 591 19.85 33.93 -3.24
C ARG A 591 18.36 34.28 -3.10
N GLY A 592 17.60 33.51 -2.33
CA GLY A 592 16.14 33.63 -2.27
C GLY A 592 15.44 33.09 -3.52
N GLU A 593 16.03 32.09 -4.19
CA GLU A 593 15.54 31.53 -5.45
C GLU A 593 15.36 30.01 -5.34
N TYR A 594 14.31 29.47 -5.97
CA TYR A 594 14.17 28.03 -6.15
C TYR A 594 15.13 27.55 -7.24
N MET A 595 15.86 26.47 -6.95
CA MET A 595 16.84 25.91 -7.90
C MET A 595 16.23 24.75 -8.68
N ASP A 596 16.43 24.73 -9.99
CA ASP A 596 15.98 23.63 -10.84
C ASP A 596 16.90 22.40 -10.69
N ALA A 597 16.26 21.24 -10.57
CA ALA A 597 16.87 19.94 -10.33
C ALA A 597 16.35 18.87 -11.31
N THR A 598 15.70 19.32 -12.39
CA THR A 598 15.13 18.43 -13.39
C THR A 598 16.23 17.55 -14.00
N PRO A 599 16.03 16.22 -14.05
CA PRO A 599 17.05 15.31 -14.57
C PRO A 599 17.45 15.61 -16.01
N PHE A 600 18.71 15.35 -16.34
CA PHE A 600 19.29 15.48 -17.70
C PHE A 600 19.45 16.91 -18.22
N GLN A 601 19.46 17.91 -17.32
CA GLN A 601 19.80 19.29 -17.69
C GLN A 601 21.31 19.55 -17.76
N PHE A 602 22.07 18.78 -16.96
CA PHE A 602 23.51 18.92 -16.85
C PHE A 602 24.21 17.85 -17.68
N ASP A 603 25.35 18.23 -18.25
CA ASP A 603 26.22 17.34 -19.00
C ASP A 603 27.64 17.31 -18.38
N GLU A 604 28.57 16.61 -19.02
CA GLU A 604 29.94 16.48 -18.50
C GLU A 604 30.77 17.77 -18.63
N GLU A 605 30.39 18.68 -19.54
CA GLU A 605 31.05 19.96 -19.82
C GLU A 605 30.52 21.08 -18.91
N HIS A 606 29.22 21.07 -18.65
CA HIS A 606 28.43 21.99 -17.84
C HIS A 606 27.91 21.25 -16.60
N ARG A 607 28.80 21.00 -15.65
CA ARG A 607 28.48 20.25 -14.43
C ARG A 607 27.67 21.09 -13.45
N ALA A 608 26.69 20.47 -12.81
CA ALA A 608 25.87 21.09 -11.76
C ALA A 608 26.71 21.69 -10.63
N ILE A 609 27.76 20.98 -10.20
CA ILE A 609 28.67 21.39 -9.13
C ILE A 609 29.34 22.73 -9.48
N ASP A 610 29.73 22.93 -10.74
CA ASP A 610 30.44 24.14 -11.14
C ASP A 610 29.53 25.37 -11.19
N GLN A 611 28.27 25.17 -11.56
CA GLN A 611 27.27 26.24 -11.50
C GLN A 611 26.97 26.63 -10.05
N PHE A 612 26.61 25.67 -9.19
CA PHE A 612 26.26 25.95 -7.80
C PHE A 612 27.47 26.42 -6.98
N GLY A 613 28.67 25.91 -7.26
CA GLY A 613 29.91 26.36 -6.63
C GLY A 613 30.24 27.82 -6.94
N LYS A 614 29.99 28.29 -8.17
CA LYS A 614 30.11 29.72 -8.52
C LYS A 614 29.11 30.57 -7.73
N TYR A 615 27.89 30.07 -7.49
CA TYR A 615 26.89 30.78 -6.68
C TYR A 615 27.30 30.87 -5.21
N LEU A 616 27.79 29.78 -4.63
CA LEU A 616 28.30 29.76 -3.25
C LEU A 616 29.49 30.70 -3.09
N LYS A 617 30.45 30.68 -4.03
CA LYS A 617 31.60 31.59 -4.01
C LYS A 617 31.19 33.06 -4.08
N LYS A 618 30.19 33.41 -4.89
CA LYS A 618 29.63 34.77 -4.95
C LYS A 618 28.97 35.19 -3.64
N ALA A 619 28.40 34.25 -2.90
CA ALA A 619 27.79 34.49 -1.59
C ALA A 619 28.80 34.48 -0.43
N GLY A 620 30.10 34.31 -0.70
CA GLY A 620 31.15 34.30 0.33
C GLY A 620 31.40 32.94 0.99
N TYR A 621 30.78 31.87 0.49
CA TYR A 621 31.02 30.49 0.95
C TYR A 621 32.09 29.79 0.11
N ASN A 622 32.59 28.67 0.62
CA ASN A 622 33.49 27.80 -0.14
C ASN A 622 32.79 27.28 -1.41
N TYR A 623 33.53 27.23 -2.51
CA TYR A 623 33.09 26.71 -3.80
C TYR A 623 32.55 25.27 -3.71
N MET A 624 33.20 24.42 -2.92
CA MET A 624 32.81 23.01 -2.76
C MET A 624 31.69 22.80 -1.74
N GLY A 625 31.19 23.85 -1.09
CA GLY A 625 30.13 23.77 -0.09
C GLY A 625 30.59 23.41 1.33
N SER A 626 31.85 23.05 1.53
CA SER A 626 32.42 22.81 2.88
C SER A 626 32.54 24.10 3.69
N GLU A 627 32.32 24.00 4.99
CA GLU A 627 32.46 25.10 5.95
C GLU A 627 33.40 24.71 7.10
N PRO A 628 34.15 25.66 7.68
CA PRO A 628 34.87 25.41 8.91
C PRO A 628 33.86 25.25 10.06
N LEU A 629 33.90 24.08 10.71
CA LEU A 629 33.09 23.77 11.88
C LEU A 629 33.96 23.68 13.14
N TYR A 630 33.35 24.00 14.27
CA TYR A 630 33.93 23.91 15.60
C TYR A 630 33.24 22.79 16.36
N SER A 631 33.98 22.05 17.18
CA SER A 631 33.40 21.04 18.06
C SER A 631 32.62 21.71 19.18
N GLY A 632 31.35 21.33 19.38
CA GLY A 632 30.56 21.78 20.52
C GLY A 632 31.07 21.26 21.87
N LEU A 633 31.86 20.19 21.89
CA LEU A 633 32.40 19.60 23.12
C LEU A 633 33.70 20.28 23.56
N THR A 634 34.64 20.50 22.64
CA THR A 634 35.97 21.07 22.97
C THR A 634 36.07 22.56 22.67
N GLY A 635 35.17 23.12 21.87
CA GLY A 635 35.24 24.49 21.38
C GLY A 635 36.34 24.74 20.34
N THR A 636 37.06 23.71 19.92
CA THR A 636 38.18 23.84 18.96
C THR A 636 37.70 23.65 17.52
N VAL A 637 38.39 24.30 16.58
CA VAL A 637 38.19 24.09 15.14
C VAL A 637 38.46 22.63 14.78
N MET A 638 37.66 22.05 13.89
CA MET A 638 37.86 20.70 13.38
C MET A 638 39.05 20.63 12.42
N HIS A 639 39.64 19.44 12.26
CA HIS A 639 40.83 19.25 11.42
C HIS A 639 40.60 19.50 9.93
N ALA A 640 39.36 19.39 9.45
CA ALA A 640 38.99 19.62 8.07
C ALA A 640 37.63 20.33 8.01
N ASP A 641 37.44 21.11 6.95
CA ASP A 641 36.14 21.72 6.66
C ASP A 641 35.09 20.63 6.40
N ILE A 642 33.93 20.81 6.99
CA ILE A 642 32.85 19.83 6.96
C ILE A 642 31.84 20.25 5.91
N TYR A 643 31.36 19.26 5.18
CA TYR A 643 30.34 19.48 4.16
C TYR A 643 28.98 19.75 4.83
N MET A 644 28.50 20.98 4.69
CA MET A 644 27.26 21.46 5.31
C MET A 644 26.39 22.19 4.26
N GLY A 645 25.12 21.82 4.21
CA GLY A 645 24.16 22.45 3.31
C GLY A 645 22.72 22.12 3.67
N VAL A 646 21.79 22.33 2.73
CA VAL A 646 20.35 22.20 3.01
C VAL A 646 19.78 21.05 2.19
N VAL A 647 19.05 20.14 2.81
CA VAL A 647 18.45 18.99 2.11
C VAL A 647 16.99 18.84 2.50
N TYR A 648 16.13 18.48 1.55
CA TYR A 648 14.73 18.23 1.85
C TYR A 648 14.53 16.86 2.50
N TYR A 649 14.06 16.85 3.75
CA TYR A 649 13.88 15.65 4.55
C TYR A 649 12.42 15.30 4.77
N GLN A 650 12.14 13.99 4.73
CA GLN A 650 10.84 13.36 4.81
C GLN A 650 10.75 12.48 6.05
N ARG A 651 9.62 12.53 6.79
CA ARG A 651 9.38 11.68 7.97
C ARG A 651 8.47 10.50 7.62
N LEU A 652 8.91 9.27 7.85
CA LEU A 652 8.14 8.07 7.47
C LEU A 652 7.07 7.71 8.51
N ARG A 653 5.95 7.12 8.06
CA ARG A 653 4.79 6.80 8.92
C ARG A 653 5.00 5.70 9.97
N HIS A 654 6.00 4.85 9.80
CA HIS A 654 6.18 3.65 10.63
C HIS A 654 6.96 3.99 11.90
N MET A 655 6.23 4.37 12.94
CA MET A 655 6.76 4.76 14.24
C MET A 655 7.11 3.55 15.13
N VAL A 656 8.01 3.76 16.09
CA VAL A 656 8.45 2.74 17.04
C VAL A 656 7.39 2.37 18.07
N SER A 657 6.58 3.35 18.48
CA SER A 657 5.43 3.18 19.37
C SER A 657 4.47 2.09 18.89
N ASP A 658 4.38 1.91 17.56
CA ASP A 658 3.50 0.94 16.93
C ASP A 658 4.11 -0.48 16.88
N LYS A 659 5.36 -0.66 17.34
CA LYS A 659 6.11 -1.92 17.25
C LYS A 659 6.55 -2.49 18.59
N SER A 660 6.89 -1.67 19.58
CA SER A 660 7.36 -2.16 20.88
C SER A 660 6.28 -3.01 21.56
N GLN A 661 6.71 -4.13 22.17
CA GLN A 661 5.84 -5.02 22.94
C GLN A 661 6.63 -5.63 24.10
N VAL A 662 5.96 -5.76 25.25
CA VAL A 662 6.53 -6.39 26.46
C VAL A 662 5.43 -7.20 27.13
N ARG A 663 5.81 -8.37 27.69
CA ARG A 663 4.90 -9.24 28.43
C ARG A 663 5.67 -9.99 29.52
N ALA A 664 5.21 -9.84 30.76
CA ALA A 664 5.60 -10.72 31.86
C ALA A 664 4.60 -11.89 31.94
N THR A 665 3.35 -11.59 32.27
CA THR A 665 2.21 -12.52 32.26
C THR A 665 1.08 -11.95 31.42
N GLY A 666 0.06 -12.74 31.10
CA GLY A 666 -1.07 -12.24 30.33
C GLY A 666 -2.07 -13.32 29.94
N PRO A 667 -3.07 -12.97 29.12
CA PRO A 667 -4.12 -13.89 28.73
C PRO A 667 -3.54 -15.08 27.96
N MET A 668 -4.17 -16.23 28.18
CA MET A 668 -3.78 -17.51 27.60
C MET A 668 -4.90 -18.02 26.71
N ASN A 669 -4.55 -18.84 25.73
CA ASN A 669 -5.52 -19.60 24.96
C ASN A 669 -6.20 -20.63 25.89
N SER A 670 -7.52 -20.72 25.86
CA SER A 670 -8.26 -21.71 26.64
C SER A 670 -7.91 -23.15 26.26
N LEU A 671 -7.64 -23.41 24.98
CA LEU A 671 -7.37 -24.74 24.46
C LEU A 671 -5.98 -25.25 24.82
N THR A 672 -4.94 -24.45 24.58
CA THR A 672 -3.54 -24.87 24.77
C THR A 672 -2.92 -24.37 26.06
N ARG A 673 -3.57 -23.45 26.78
CA ARG A 673 -3.00 -22.66 27.89
C ARG A 673 -1.72 -21.90 27.55
N GLN A 674 -1.37 -21.78 26.28
CA GLN A 674 -0.23 -21.01 25.83
C GLN A 674 -0.59 -19.52 25.73
N PRO A 675 0.41 -18.62 25.78
CA PRO A 675 0.23 -17.20 25.49
C PRO A 675 -0.56 -16.91 24.20
N LEU A 676 -1.51 -15.98 24.26
CA LEU A 676 -2.22 -15.54 23.05
C LEU A 676 -1.28 -14.87 22.04
N LYS A 677 -1.65 -14.89 20.76
CA LYS A 677 -0.96 -14.13 19.71
C LYS A 677 -1.49 -12.69 19.65
N GLY A 678 -0.56 -11.75 19.49
CA GLY A 678 -0.84 -10.37 19.08
C GLY A 678 -0.68 -9.33 20.19
N ARG A 679 0.02 -8.24 19.85
CA ARG A 679 0.37 -7.15 20.76
C ARG A 679 -0.83 -6.51 21.46
N LYS A 680 -1.88 -6.16 20.69
CA LYS A 680 -3.11 -5.53 21.25
C LYS A 680 -3.84 -6.42 22.26
N LYS A 681 -3.63 -7.74 22.22
CA LYS A 681 -4.18 -8.72 23.16
C LYS A 681 -3.20 -9.04 24.30
N LYS A 682 -2.13 -8.26 24.47
CA LYS A 682 -1.03 -8.56 25.39
C LYS A 682 -0.46 -9.98 25.17
N GLY A 683 -0.30 -10.33 23.89
CA GLY A 683 0.18 -11.63 23.46
C GLY A 683 1.67 -11.86 23.69
N GLY A 684 2.08 -13.13 23.70
CA GLY A 684 3.49 -13.53 23.90
C GLY A 684 4.34 -13.39 22.64
N ILE A 685 5.67 -13.40 22.86
CA ILE A 685 6.67 -13.52 21.80
C ILE A 685 6.81 -15.00 21.45
N ARG A 686 6.81 -15.32 20.16
CA ARG A 686 6.99 -16.69 19.69
C ARG A 686 8.47 -17.06 19.76
N PHE A 687 8.79 -18.09 20.53
CA PHE A 687 10.05 -18.81 20.45
C PHE A 687 9.88 -19.93 19.42
N GLY A 688 10.59 -19.85 18.30
CA GLY A 688 10.41 -20.73 17.15
C GLY A 688 11.38 -21.91 17.15
N GLU A 689 11.36 -22.63 16.02
CA GLU A 689 12.22 -23.80 15.82
C GLU A 689 13.70 -23.41 15.66
N MET A 690 13.98 -22.34 14.93
CA MET A 690 15.36 -21.86 14.73
C MET A 690 16.01 -21.45 16.07
N GLU A 691 15.23 -20.81 16.96
CA GLU A 691 15.72 -20.43 18.29
C GLU A 691 15.91 -21.65 19.19
N ARG A 692 15.04 -22.66 19.10
CA ARG A 692 15.21 -23.97 19.78
C ARG A 692 16.54 -24.60 19.40
N ASP A 693 16.79 -24.73 18.09
CA ASP A 693 17.99 -25.39 17.58
C ASP A 693 19.25 -24.63 17.95
N SER A 694 19.18 -23.30 17.97
CA SER A 694 20.28 -22.44 18.44
C SER A 694 20.63 -22.71 19.91
N LEU A 695 19.64 -22.80 20.80
CA LEU A 695 19.89 -23.11 22.22
C LEU A 695 20.40 -24.54 22.44
N LEU A 696 19.93 -25.50 21.65
CA LEU A 696 20.43 -26.87 21.67
C LEU A 696 21.90 -26.94 21.25
N ALA A 697 22.29 -26.20 20.20
CA ALA A 697 23.68 -26.11 19.74
C ALA A 697 24.62 -25.54 20.82
N HIS A 698 24.13 -24.60 21.65
CA HIS A 698 24.86 -24.09 22.81
C HIS A 698 24.88 -25.03 24.02
N GLY A 699 24.16 -26.16 23.99
CA GLY A 699 24.02 -27.07 25.13
C GLY A 699 23.18 -26.49 26.29
N CYS A 700 22.42 -25.42 26.05
CA CYS A 700 21.66 -24.70 27.06
C CYS A 700 20.31 -25.37 27.40
N ALA A 701 20.35 -26.62 27.86
CA ALA A 701 19.16 -27.43 28.12
C ALA A 701 18.19 -26.78 29.13
N PHE A 702 18.71 -26.14 30.19
CA PHE A 702 17.89 -25.47 31.21
C PHE A 702 17.13 -24.26 30.65
N LEU A 703 17.78 -23.43 29.82
CA LEU A 703 17.12 -22.30 29.17
C LEU A 703 16.03 -22.79 28.21
N LEU A 704 16.29 -23.88 27.49
CA LEU A 704 15.31 -24.45 26.58
C LEU A 704 14.08 -24.96 27.33
N HIS A 705 14.29 -25.75 28.40
CA HIS A 705 13.22 -26.24 29.26
C HIS A 705 12.44 -25.07 29.90
N ASP A 706 13.14 -24.02 30.30
CA ASP A 706 12.51 -22.84 30.88
C ASP A 706 11.62 -22.10 29.87
N ARG A 707 12.11 -21.85 28.65
CA ARG A 707 11.35 -21.11 27.62
C ARG A 707 10.18 -21.92 27.04
N LEU A 708 10.37 -23.22 26.78
CA LEU A 708 9.36 -24.07 26.14
C LEU A 708 8.32 -24.65 27.12
N MET A 709 8.66 -24.82 28.39
CA MET A 709 7.75 -25.40 29.39
C MET A 709 7.43 -24.44 30.52
N ASN A 710 8.42 -24.03 31.34
CA ASN A 710 8.16 -23.26 32.56
C ASN A 710 7.45 -21.92 32.29
N CYS A 711 7.89 -21.19 31.25
CA CYS A 711 7.37 -19.86 30.89
C CYS A 711 6.21 -19.89 29.89
N SER A 712 5.75 -21.07 29.46
CA SER A 712 4.72 -21.23 28.43
C SER A 712 3.45 -21.88 29.00
N ASP A 713 3.46 -23.20 29.14
CA ASP A 713 2.27 -24.01 29.42
C ASP A 713 2.54 -25.15 30.40
N LYS A 714 3.48 -24.94 31.34
CA LYS A 714 3.72 -25.88 32.45
C LYS A 714 2.41 -26.25 33.14
N HIS A 715 2.12 -27.55 33.16
CA HIS A 715 0.96 -28.14 33.80
C HIS A 715 1.40 -29.30 34.69
N ILE A 716 0.95 -29.30 35.94
CA ILE A 716 1.06 -30.48 36.80
C ILE A 716 -0.17 -31.32 36.53
N ALA A 717 0.03 -32.48 35.89
CA ALA A 717 -1.03 -33.39 35.52
C ALA A 717 -0.91 -34.72 36.28
N THR A 718 -2.04 -35.32 36.63
CA THR A 718 -2.07 -36.59 37.33
C THR A 718 -2.09 -37.73 36.32
N VAL A 719 -1.24 -38.73 36.50
CA VAL A 719 -1.14 -39.91 35.64
C VAL A 719 -1.28 -41.16 36.51
N CYS A 720 -2.06 -42.14 36.04
CA CYS A 720 -2.19 -43.41 36.74
C CYS A 720 -1.04 -44.37 36.37
N THR A 721 -0.21 -44.77 37.33
CA THR A 721 0.91 -45.71 37.14
C THR A 721 0.45 -47.09 36.65
N LYS A 722 -0.75 -47.54 37.03
CA LYS A 722 -1.28 -48.86 36.66
C LYS A 722 -1.72 -48.95 35.19
N CYS A 723 -2.38 -47.92 34.64
CA CYS A 723 -2.88 -47.94 33.26
C CYS A 723 -2.16 -46.97 32.31
N GLY A 724 -1.23 -46.16 32.82
CA GLY A 724 -0.48 -45.15 32.09
C GLY A 724 -1.34 -44.03 31.48
N SER A 725 -2.61 -43.93 31.86
CA SER A 725 -3.53 -42.96 31.28
C SER A 725 -3.46 -41.62 32.02
N LEU A 726 -3.38 -40.56 31.23
CA LEU A 726 -3.44 -39.16 31.64
C LEU A 726 -4.90 -38.65 31.76
N LEU A 727 -5.82 -39.25 31.00
CA LEU A 727 -7.18 -38.72 30.83
C LEU A 727 -8.22 -39.38 31.74
N SER A 728 -7.92 -40.57 32.25
CA SER A 728 -8.85 -41.34 33.10
C SER A 728 -8.82 -40.90 34.57
N THR A 729 -7.91 -40.01 34.96
CA THR A 729 -7.81 -39.51 36.32
C THR A 729 -8.82 -38.40 36.58
N TRP A 730 -9.55 -38.49 37.68
CA TRP A 730 -10.50 -37.48 38.13
C TRP A 730 -10.43 -37.31 39.65
N THR A 731 -10.91 -36.17 40.16
CA THR A 731 -10.98 -35.92 41.60
C THR A 731 -12.32 -36.37 42.13
N ALA A 732 -12.33 -37.35 43.04
CA ALA A 732 -13.52 -37.67 43.79
C ALA A 732 -13.83 -36.52 44.74
N ARG A 733 -14.98 -35.87 44.58
CA ARG A 733 -15.52 -35.01 45.65
C ARG A 733 -16.02 -35.95 46.74
N ALA A 734 -15.55 -35.78 47.97
CA ALA A 734 -16.18 -36.43 49.11
C ALA A 734 -17.65 -35.96 49.15
N SER A 735 -18.60 -36.86 48.93
CA SER A 735 -20.01 -36.55 49.09
C SER A 735 -20.28 -36.31 50.57
N VAL A 736 -20.84 -35.14 50.89
CA VAL A 736 -21.41 -34.88 52.21
C VAL A 736 -22.70 -35.69 52.29
N SER A 737 -22.60 -36.91 52.79
CA SER A 737 -23.74 -37.70 53.21
C SER A 737 -23.54 -38.11 54.66
N GLU A 738 -24.57 -37.80 55.44
CA GLU A 738 -24.83 -38.17 56.84
C GLU A 738 -24.46 -37.12 57.90
N ALA A 739 -25.54 -36.71 58.58
CA ALA A 739 -25.63 -35.70 59.60
C ALA A 739 -24.86 -36.11 60.86
N GLY A 740 -24.14 -35.14 61.43
CA GLY A 740 -23.58 -35.21 62.78
C GLY A 740 -22.11 -35.59 62.84
N GLN A 741 -21.20 -34.68 62.46
CA GLN A 741 -19.80 -34.75 62.92
C GLN A 741 -19.24 -33.34 63.21
N SER A 742 -18.48 -33.26 64.32
CA SER A 742 -17.89 -32.06 64.94
C SER A 742 -16.91 -31.28 64.04
N ASP A 743 -16.67 -30.00 64.36
CA ASP A 743 -15.81 -29.04 63.63
C ASP A 743 -14.39 -29.56 63.29
N GLN A 744 -13.82 -30.47 64.09
CA GLN A 744 -12.53 -31.11 63.78
C GLN A 744 -12.57 -32.09 62.59
N SER A 745 -13.72 -32.72 62.30
CA SER A 745 -13.87 -33.67 61.20
C SER A 745 -13.97 -32.99 59.83
N ILE A 746 -14.38 -31.73 59.80
CA ILE A 746 -14.48 -30.87 58.60
C ILE A 746 -13.07 -30.48 58.15
N LEU A 747 -12.18 -30.14 59.09
CA LEU A 747 -10.78 -29.80 58.81
C LEU A 747 -9.94 -30.99 58.30
N SER A 748 -10.28 -32.23 58.65
CA SER A 748 -9.57 -33.43 58.19
C SER A 748 -10.06 -34.02 56.86
N LYS A 749 -11.23 -33.59 56.35
CA LYS A 749 -11.91 -34.23 55.20
C LYS A 749 -11.72 -33.53 53.84
N GLU A 750 -10.87 -32.51 53.75
CA GLU A 750 -10.64 -31.76 52.49
C GLU A 750 -9.42 -32.22 51.67
N ARG A 751 -8.96 -33.47 51.78
CA ARG A 751 -7.96 -33.99 50.82
C ARG A 751 -8.68 -34.53 49.58
N GLN A 752 -8.62 -33.77 48.48
CA GLN A 752 -9.06 -34.26 47.17
C GLN A 752 -8.31 -35.57 46.84
N GLN A 753 -9.04 -36.69 46.84
CA GLN A 753 -8.49 -37.98 46.47
C GLN A 753 -8.59 -38.14 44.95
N TRP A 754 -7.44 -38.26 44.29
CA TRP A 754 -7.35 -38.56 42.87
C TRP A 754 -7.65 -40.04 42.64
N MET A 755 -8.57 -40.33 41.73
CA MET A 755 -8.92 -41.70 41.35
C MET A 755 -8.81 -41.89 39.85
N CYS A 756 -8.40 -43.08 39.43
CA CYS A 756 -8.44 -43.49 38.03
C CYS A 756 -9.77 -44.16 37.71
N ALA A 757 -10.52 -43.65 36.73
CA ALA A 757 -11.79 -44.23 36.29
C ALA A 757 -11.63 -45.64 35.69
N THR A 758 -10.51 -45.91 35.02
CA THR A 758 -10.23 -47.22 34.39
C THR A 758 -9.80 -48.26 35.42
N CYS A 759 -8.92 -47.90 36.35
CA CYS A 759 -8.41 -48.82 37.38
C CYS A 759 -9.24 -48.83 38.67
N ARG A 760 -10.21 -47.92 38.80
CA ARG A 760 -11.08 -47.71 39.98
C ARG A 760 -10.36 -47.65 41.32
N THR A 761 -9.10 -47.20 41.30
CA THR A 761 -8.25 -47.08 42.49
C THR A 761 -7.55 -45.72 42.46
N GLY A 762 -7.36 -45.13 43.63
CA GLY A 762 -6.48 -43.96 43.82
C GLY A 762 -5.02 -44.35 44.01
N ASP A 763 -4.76 -45.61 44.38
CA ASP A 763 -3.42 -46.17 44.54
C ASP A 763 -2.70 -46.19 43.19
N GLY A 764 -1.73 -45.28 43.04
CA GLY A 764 -0.93 -45.11 41.82
C GLY A 764 -1.29 -43.87 40.99
N CYS A 765 -2.07 -42.92 41.48
CA CYS A 765 -2.23 -41.62 40.84
C CYS A 765 -1.10 -40.66 41.26
N GLU A 766 -0.14 -40.43 40.37
CA GLU A 766 1.03 -39.56 40.63
C GLU A 766 0.96 -38.25 39.84
N ALA A 767 1.45 -37.17 40.43
CA ALA A 767 1.50 -35.85 39.81
C ALA A 767 2.82 -35.64 39.06
N VAL A 768 2.75 -35.35 37.76
CA VAL A 768 3.91 -35.15 36.88
C VAL A 768 3.81 -33.79 36.22
N ALA A 769 4.94 -33.07 36.16
CA ALA A 769 5.02 -31.82 35.42
C ALA A 769 5.20 -32.12 33.92
N MET A 770 4.33 -31.58 33.08
CA MET A 770 4.39 -31.69 31.62
C MET A 770 3.80 -30.45 30.94
N PRO A 771 4.03 -30.21 29.65
CA PRO A 771 3.34 -29.17 28.91
C PRO A 771 1.83 -29.45 28.81
N TYR A 772 0.98 -28.45 28.99
CA TYR A 772 -0.48 -28.62 28.89
C TYR A 772 -0.90 -29.08 27.49
N VAL A 773 -0.20 -28.63 26.45
CA VAL A 773 -0.47 -29.07 25.07
C VAL A 773 -0.32 -30.59 24.90
N PHE A 774 0.48 -31.26 25.73
CA PHE A 774 0.60 -32.72 25.72
C PHE A 774 -0.71 -33.41 26.13
N ARG A 775 -1.45 -32.83 27.09
CA ARG A 775 -2.80 -33.30 27.44
C ARG A 775 -3.80 -33.09 26.32
N TYR A 776 -3.69 -31.97 25.60
CA TYR A 776 -4.53 -31.70 24.44
C TYR A 776 -4.26 -32.73 23.32
N LEU A 777 -2.99 -33.02 23.02
CA LEU A 777 -2.61 -34.10 22.09
C LEU A 777 -3.20 -35.46 22.51
N ALA A 778 -3.13 -35.80 23.81
CA ALA A 778 -3.73 -37.04 24.33
C ALA A 778 -5.24 -37.13 24.05
N ASN A 779 -5.96 -36.01 24.20
CA ASN A 779 -7.40 -35.95 23.91
C ASN A 779 -7.69 -36.15 22.42
N GLU A 780 -6.96 -35.49 21.53
CA GLU A 780 -7.14 -35.61 20.08
C GLU A 780 -6.81 -37.03 19.58
N LEU A 781 -5.75 -37.64 20.11
CA LEU A 781 -5.43 -39.04 19.82
C LEU A 781 -6.53 -39.98 20.32
N ALA A 782 -7.05 -39.76 21.53
CA ALA A 782 -8.16 -40.55 22.06
C ALA A 782 -9.44 -40.40 21.23
N ALA A 783 -9.71 -39.21 20.68
CA ALA A 783 -10.83 -38.98 19.75
C ALA A 783 -10.69 -39.78 18.44
N MET A 784 -9.45 -40.08 18.02
CA MET A 784 -9.15 -40.98 16.90
C MET A 784 -9.03 -42.46 17.32
N ASN A 785 -9.44 -42.82 18.54
CA ASN A 785 -9.27 -44.15 19.15
C ASN A 785 -7.82 -44.62 19.31
N ILE A 786 -6.86 -43.69 19.34
CA ILE A 786 -5.45 -43.98 19.61
C ILE A 786 -5.19 -43.77 21.11
N LYS A 787 -4.83 -44.86 21.81
CA LYS A 787 -4.51 -44.81 23.23
C LYS A 787 -3.04 -44.47 23.46
N MET A 788 -2.78 -43.33 24.10
CA MET A 788 -1.45 -42.98 24.61
C MET A 788 -1.23 -43.55 26.02
N THR A 789 -0.12 -44.26 26.24
CA THR A 789 0.19 -44.91 27.52
C THR A 789 1.54 -44.39 28.04
N LEU A 790 1.56 -43.78 29.22
CA LEU A 790 2.75 -43.23 29.86
C LEU A 790 3.32 -44.25 30.86
N SER A 791 4.61 -44.54 30.75
CA SER A 791 5.34 -45.32 31.77
C SER A 791 6.08 -44.35 32.70
N LEU A 792 5.63 -44.29 33.96
CA LEU A 792 6.32 -43.52 34.99
C LEU A 792 7.40 -44.41 35.61
N LYS A 793 8.64 -43.92 35.61
CA LYS A 793 9.76 -44.53 36.33
C LYS A 793 10.22 -43.53 37.37
N ALA A 794 10.30 -43.94 38.63
CA ALA A 794 11.03 -43.19 39.63
C ALA A 794 12.52 -43.20 39.24
N TRP A 795 13.14 -42.02 39.23
CA TRP A 795 14.57 -41.85 39.01
C TRP A 795 15.27 -41.68 40.35
#